data_AF-A0A318JKT2-F1
#
_entry.id   AF-A0A318JKT2-F1
#
_cell.length_a   1.000
_cell.length_b   1.000
_cell.length_c   1.000
_cell.angle_alpha   90.00
_cell.angle_beta   90.00
_cell.angle_gamma   90.00
#
_symmetry.space_group_name_H-M   'P 1'
#
loop_
_entity.id
_entity.type
_entity.pdbx_description
1 polymer ?
#
loop_
_entity_poly.entity_id
_entity_poly.type
_entity_poly.pdbx_seq_one_letter_code
_entity_poly.pdbx_strand_id
1 'polypeptide(L)'
;MTVFSPAARLVVRIAVIVTGFLSLSASAAAAAEPLLDLRALTVDSTEVSTDEFRFQPSSERRFDAAAALPSDDPLSLYVQDNTRQGWDRYFTAGTTELHIRMIEFTSNRWAETLRGSGEPTPGYSPGTRVRMRDENGRHTLFANAVRGRVEVIVFLTTTLPSAAGEPEHPDSILQRAISAQLGKLPDSADLSDNRSAVGTWLTSAVTYAISMPLLALLLLGYVNLRDTALLERISNRRVFAEPVPSVPIRDISEEAARLRRHARIRCAALAGVTAVLGTLAIIGQLALFRSIVLLYVTTPVIVTVVLLADIALRGYRARRRPSKGAFLMAMAGTAGAMVVVAVCTVLLAVSLWLLVLGRPLYLIAAPVLLFLLQRAIRYIDRPLRWTKAVAVLQAAVRMEADDRPPVLLFRSSLDAARQIRTHRCAIADPAEAAATLPFERFESVLTWALWQFGPVHAGVDPDNHPPEADIAREFHSRDDWRAAVRSIDPAPVLTVVIVGRSPGSDDELRTMATLGQLGQCLLVIPPIPEDEVWDRLVLLASATGTAAELLRAAAAHTRAVLGVYFGPDGRPVLVAADRRDDHTYRAMVAQVGAELVGRAKGRLHTPASESRRSQDTDLRRWLVSGSMPRTVRPMNIKRAAWHALTQLRWAGRNRDNDLEMLDHTRARVRDHVRNGEYGAVYDQYLTRESRSAISRSHWIEQSRAAYAEDSPATEDQRGAVAILGNTALLTIVPNQRQPILTLTYRRHRSGQWQIDLTDSDQ
;
A
#
# COMPACT_ATOMS: atom_id res chain seq x y z
N MET A 1 4.12 -9.67 -5.87
CA MET A 1 2.64 -9.60 -6.00
C MET A 1 1.88 -9.81 -4.67
N THR A 2 2.54 -9.92 -3.51
CA THR A 2 1.94 -10.34 -2.22
C THR A 2 1.40 -9.22 -1.31
N VAL A 3 1.40 -7.95 -1.76
CA VAL A 3 1.17 -6.79 -0.86
C VAL A 3 -0.30 -6.35 -0.78
N PHE A 4 -1.18 -6.86 -1.64
CA PHE A 4 -2.60 -6.49 -1.61
C PHE A 4 -3.42 -7.46 -0.76
N SER A 5 -4.16 -6.90 0.21
CA SER A 5 -5.20 -7.65 0.91
C SER A 5 -6.21 -8.20 -0.10
N PRO A 6 -6.85 -9.36 0.16
CA PRO A 6 -7.87 -9.93 -0.72
C PRO A 6 -8.99 -8.94 -1.05
N ALA A 7 -9.38 -8.09 -0.08
CA ALA A 7 -10.40 -7.07 -0.25
C ALA A 7 -9.99 -5.98 -1.26
N ALA A 8 -8.74 -5.49 -1.23
CA ALA A 8 -8.27 -4.49 -2.18
C ALA A 8 -8.26 -5.02 -3.63
N ARG A 9 -7.92 -6.32 -3.82
CA ARG A 9 -7.99 -6.97 -5.13
C ARG A 9 -9.41 -7.10 -5.66
N LEU A 10 -10.38 -7.37 -4.78
CA LEU A 10 -11.78 -7.48 -5.15
C LEU A 10 -12.35 -6.14 -5.62
N VAL A 11 -12.06 -5.06 -4.90
CA VAL A 11 -12.61 -3.74 -5.25
C VAL A 11 -12.04 -3.23 -6.57
N VAL A 12 -10.75 -3.41 -6.83
CA VAL A 12 -10.15 -3.05 -8.13
C VAL A 12 -10.81 -3.85 -9.26
N ARG A 13 -11.09 -5.14 -9.05
CA ARG A 13 -11.79 -5.97 -10.05
C ARG A 13 -13.22 -5.50 -10.32
N ILE A 14 -13.97 -5.15 -9.28
CA ILE A 14 -15.35 -4.65 -9.41
C ILE A 14 -15.36 -3.31 -10.17
N ALA A 15 -14.45 -2.39 -9.84
CA ALA A 15 -14.35 -1.11 -10.53
C ALA A 15 -14.04 -1.28 -12.03
N VAL A 16 -13.12 -2.19 -12.39
CA VAL A 16 -12.81 -2.52 -13.79
C VAL A 16 -14.02 -3.12 -14.52
N ILE A 17 -14.74 -4.05 -13.87
CA ILE A 17 -15.92 -4.71 -14.46
C ILE A 17 -17.05 -3.70 -14.70
N VAL A 18 -17.38 -2.87 -13.71
CA VAL A 18 -18.45 -1.86 -13.82
C VAL A 18 -18.14 -0.83 -14.90
N THR A 19 -16.89 -0.39 -14.99
CA THR A 19 -16.44 0.56 -16.03
C THR A 19 -16.53 -0.06 -17.43
N GLY A 20 -16.15 -1.34 -17.57
CA GLY A 20 -16.33 -2.07 -18.83
C GLY A 20 -17.79 -2.21 -19.26
N PHE A 21 -18.69 -2.51 -18.32
CA PHE A 21 -20.12 -2.71 -18.60
C PHE A 21 -20.85 -1.42 -19.00
N LEU A 22 -20.52 -0.30 -18.36
CA LEU A 22 -21.09 1.01 -18.72
C LEU A 22 -20.59 1.50 -20.09
N SER A 23 -19.39 1.10 -20.49
CA SER A 23 -18.84 1.43 -21.82
C SER A 23 -19.52 0.65 -22.95
N LEU A 24 -19.91 -0.61 -22.69
CA LEU A 24 -20.55 -1.49 -23.68
C LEU A 24 -22.03 -1.17 -23.93
N SER A 25 -22.74 -0.67 -22.92
CA SER A 25 -24.19 -0.42 -23.00
C SER A 25 -24.56 0.84 -23.79
N ALA A 26 -23.67 1.83 -23.87
CA ALA A 26 -23.93 3.07 -24.61
C ALA A 26 -23.91 2.90 -26.15
N SER A 27 -23.16 1.92 -26.68
CA SER A 27 -23.07 1.69 -28.14
C SER A 27 -24.32 1.04 -28.74
N ALA A 28 -25.12 0.31 -27.96
CA ALA A 28 -26.22 -0.50 -28.49
C ALA A 28 -27.51 0.29 -28.82
N ALA A 29 -27.74 1.46 -28.22
CA ALA A 29 -28.99 2.20 -28.35
C ALA A 29 -29.09 3.08 -29.63
N ALA A 30 -28.03 3.16 -30.43
CA ALA A 30 -27.90 4.11 -31.53
C ALA A 30 -28.44 3.60 -32.90
N ALA A 31 -28.84 2.33 -33.01
CA ALA A 31 -29.14 1.67 -34.29
C ALA A 31 -30.55 1.92 -34.87
N ALA A 32 -31.33 2.88 -34.37
CA ALA A 32 -32.78 2.93 -34.61
C ALA A 32 -33.30 3.89 -35.70
N GLU A 33 -32.45 4.51 -36.53
CA GLU A 33 -32.94 5.30 -37.67
C GLU A 33 -32.94 4.50 -38.98
N PRO A 34 -34.04 4.52 -39.77
CA PRO A 34 -34.17 3.73 -40.98
C PRO A 34 -33.10 4.11 -42.02
N LEU A 35 -32.61 3.08 -42.71
CA LEU A 35 -31.73 3.23 -43.87
C LEU A 35 -32.52 3.86 -45.03
N LEU A 36 -31.88 4.74 -45.83
CA LEU A 36 -32.51 5.21 -47.07
C LEU A 36 -32.69 4.02 -48.02
N ASP A 37 -33.82 3.93 -48.73
CA ASP A 37 -33.96 2.91 -49.78
C ASP A 37 -33.19 3.36 -51.03
N LEU A 38 -31.87 3.16 -51.04
CA LEU A 38 -31.00 3.57 -52.16
C LEU A 38 -31.44 2.94 -53.48
N ARG A 39 -32.05 1.75 -53.44
CA ARG A 39 -32.55 1.10 -54.65
C ARG A 39 -33.68 1.91 -55.28
N ALA A 40 -34.66 2.34 -54.48
CA ALA A 40 -35.76 3.17 -54.94
C ALA A 40 -35.32 4.55 -55.45
N LEU A 41 -34.18 5.05 -54.98
CA LEU A 41 -33.62 6.35 -55.37
C LEU A 41 -32.74 6.29 -56.63
N THR A 42 -32.49 5.12 -57.21
CA THR A 42 -31.63 5.02 -58.40
C THR A 42 -32.37 5.47 -59.67
N VAL A 43 -31.67 6.16 -60.57
CA VAL A 43 -32.21 6.50 -61.91
C VAL A 43 -32.51 5.27 -62.74
N ASP A 44 -33.55 5.34 -63.57
CA ASP A 44 -33.93 4.29 -64.51
C ASP A 44 -33.27 4.47 -65.88
N SER A 45 -33.29 3.44 -66.72
CA SER A 45 -32.67 3.46 -68.05
C SER A 45 -33.17 4.59 -68.95
N THR A 46 -34.46 4.95 -68.84
CA THR A 46 -35.08 6.02 -69.61
C THR A 46 -34.54 7.41 -69.25
N GLU A 47 -34.11 7.61 -68.01
CA GLU A 47 -33.60 8.89 -67.52
C GLU A 47 -32.13 9.13 -67.89
N VAL A 48 -31.37 8.05 -68.10
CA VAL A 48 -29.96 8.10 -68.50
C VAL A 48 -29.74 7.93 -70.00
N SER A 49 -30.77 7.50 -70.74
CA SER A 49 -30.68 7.31 -72.19
C SER A 49 -30.72 8.63 -72.96
N THR A 50 -30.04 8.65 -74.10
CA THR A 50 -30.15 9.69 -75.13
C THR A 50 -30.70 9.07 -76.42
N ASP A 51 -30.97 9.88 -77.45
CA ASP A 51 -31.42 9.36 -78.74
C ASP A 51 -30.37 8.43 -79.37
N GLU A 52 -29.09 8.69 -79.09
CA GLU A 52 -27.94 7.91 -79.55
C GLU A 52 -27.62 6.72 -78.63
N PHE A 53 -27.76 6.90 -77.31
CA PHE A 53 -27.42 5.87 -76.32
C PHE A 53 -28.64 5.38 -75.56
N ARG A 54 -29.23 4.26 -76.02
CA ARG A 54 -30.30 3.56 -75.31
C ARG A 54 -29.72 2.57 -74.32
N PHE A 55 -29.49 3.03 -73.09
CA PHE A 55 -28.98 2.22 -72.00
C PHE A 55 -30.01 1.17 -71.57
N GLN A 56 -29.56 -0.06 -71.36
CA GLN A 56 -30.35 -1.12 -70.74
C GLN A 56 -29.76 -1.48 -69.38
N PRO A 57 -30.58 -1.70 -68.34
CA PRO A 57 -30.07 -2.11 -67.03
C PRO A 57 -29.45 -3.51 -67.16
N SER A 58 -28.20 -3.64 -66.76
CA SER A 58 -27.43 -4.88 -66.83
C SER A 58 -27.45 -5.63 -65.49
N SER A 59 -27.18 -4.93 -64.39
CA SER A 59 -27.18 -5.52 -63.05
C SER A 59 -27.33 -4.47 -61.95
N GLU A 60 -27.80 -4.93 -60.79
CA GLU A 60 -27.90 -4.15 -59.55
C GLU A 60 -27.36 -5.01 -58.40
N ARG A 61 -26.55 -4.42 -57.51
CA ARG A 61 -26.05 -5.11 -56.32
C ARG A 61 -25.84 -4.15 -55.17
N ARG A 62 -25.96 -4.68 -53.95
CA ARG A 62 -25.54 -3.95 -52.74
C ARG A 62 -24.02 -3.77 -52.78
N PHE A 63 -23.56 -2.55 -52.58
CA PHE A 63 -22.14 -2.24 -52.45
C PHE A 63 -21.67 -2.60 -51.05
N ASP A 64 -20.69 -3.50 -50.97
CA ASP A 64 -20.01 -3.84 -49.73
C ASP A 64 -18.74 -3.00 -49.61
N ALA A 65 -18.82 -1.93 -48.81
CA ALA A 65 -17.70 -1.04 -48.56
C ALA A 65 -16.49 -1.76 -47.93
N ALA A 66 -16.73 -2.84 -47.18
CA ALA A 66 -15.66 -3.64 -46.60
C ALA A 66 -14.86 -4.40 -47.66
N ALA A 67 -15.53 -4.87 -48.71
CA ALA A 67 -14.91 -5.60 -49.82
C ALA A 67 -14.26 -4.68 -50.87
N ALA A 68 -14.81 -3.47 -51.06
CA ALA A 68 -14.41 -2.58 -52.15
C ALA A 68 -13.26 -1.62 -51.81
N LEU A 69 -12.99 -1.39 -50.53
CA LEU A 69 -11.93 -0.48 -50.09
C LEU A 69 -10.73 -1.26 -49.54
N PRO A 70 -9.48 -0.94 -49.93
CA PRO A 70 -8.29 -1.63 -49.43
C PRO A 70 -8.20 -1.54 -47.91
N SER A 71 -8.12 -2.69 -47.22
CA SER A 71 -8.06 -2.74 -45.75
C SER A 71 -6.79 -2.15 -45.14
N ASP A 72 -5.77 -1.93 -45.97
CA ASP A 72 -4.45 -1.42 -45.62
C ASP A 72 -4.34 0.11 -45.66
N ASP A 73 -5.30 0.82 -46.27
CA ASP A 73 -5.36 2.29 -46.22
C ASP A 73 -6.14 2.76 -44.98
N PRO A 74 -5.53 3.53 -44.06
CA PRO A 74 -6.22 4.08 -42.89
C PRO A 74 -7.49 4.86 -43.26
N LEU A 75 -7.50 5.55 -44.41
CA LEU A 75 -8.67 6.29 -44.87
C LEU A 75 -9.84 5.34 -45.17
N SER A 76 -9.57 4.19 -45.79
CA SER A 76 -10.56 3.15 -46.07
C SER A 76 -11.25 2.62 -44.82
N LEU A 77 -10.52 2.42 -43.71
CA LEU A 77 -11.10 1.99 -42.44
C LEU A 77 -12.08 3.04 -41.87
N TYR A 78 -11.70 4.32 -41.93
CA TYR A 78 -12.59 5.40 -41.51
C TYR A 78 -13.84 5.51 -42.41
N VAL A 79 -13.67 5.28 -43.70
CA VAL A 79 -14.78 5.30 -44.66
C VAL A 79 -15.73 4.12 -44.41
N GLN A 80 -15.19 2.93 -44.15
CA GLN A 80 -15.98 1.76 -43.77
C GLN A 80 -16.78 2.01 -42.49
N ASP A 81 -16.15 2.57 -41.44
CA ASP A 81 -16.82 2.85 -40.16
C ASP A 81 -17.95 3.89 -40.27
N ASN A 82 -17.90 4.77 -41.28
CA ASN A 82 -18.91 5.80 -41.51
C ASN A 82 -19.88 5.47 -42.65
N THR A 83 -19.69 4.35 -43.35
CA THR A 83 -20.61 3.90 -44.41
C THR A 83 -21.74 3.08 -43.79
N ARG A 84 -22.98 3.52 -43.96
CA ARG A 84 -24.16 2.77 -43.51
C ARG A 84 -24.54 1.66 -44.48
N GLN A 85 -24.45 1.97 -45.77
CA GLN A 85 -24.74 1.05 -46.88
C GLN A 85 -24.26 1.68 -48.19
N GLY A 86 -24.18 0.87 -49.24
CA GLY A 86 -24.12 1.38 -50.61
C GLY A 86 -24.87 0.51 -51.60
N TRP A 87 -25.01 1.03 -52.82
CA TRP A 87 -25.74 0.41 -53.91
C TRP A 87 -25.04 0.71 -55.24
N ASP A 88 -24.83 -0.32 -56.06
CA ASP A 88 -24.26 -0.22 -57.41
C ASP A 88 -25.33 -0.61 -58.44
N ARG A 89 -25.50 0.19 -59.50
CA ARG A 89 -26.36 -0.09 -60.66
C ARG A 89 -25.58 0.08 -61.96
N TYR A 90 -25.70 -0.90 -62.85
CA TYR A 90 -24.96 -0.97 -64.12
C TYR A 90 -25.93 -0.89 -65.30
N PHE A 91 -25.55 -0.15 -66.33
CA PHE A 91 -26.23 -0.03 -67.59
C PHE A 91 -25.27 -0.23 -68.75
N THR A 92 -25.78 -0.73 -69.88
CA THR A 92 -25.00 -0.93 -71.10
C THR A 92 -25.72 -0.37 -72.32
N ALA A 93 -24.98 0.28 -73.22
CA ALA A 93 -25.43 0.74 -74.52
C ALA A 93 -24.34 0.45 -75.55
N GLY A 94 -24.44 -0.68 -76.26
CA GLY A 94 -23.38 -1.15 -77.16
C GLY A 94 -22.08 -1.44 -76.39
N THR A 95 -21.00 -0.73 -76.74
CA THR A 95 -19.70 -0.83 -76.06
C THR A 95 -19.52 0.17 -74.92
N THR A 96 -20.54 0.97 -74.62
CA THR A 96 -20.52 1.95 -73.54
C THR A 96 -21.18 1.38 -72.29
N GLU A 97 -20.45 1.39 -71.18
CA GLU A 97 -20.90 0.95 -69.86
C GLU A 97 -21.08 2.17 -68.96
N LEU A 98 -22.25 2.28 -68.33
CA LEU A 98 -22.55 3.31 -67.33
C LEU A 98 -22.78 2.63 -65.98
N HIS A 99 -22.04 3.04 -64.96
CA HIS A 99 -22.11 2.47 -63.61
C HIS A 99 -22.37 3.58 -62.61
N ILE A 100 -23.45 3.45 -61.84
CA ILE A 100 -23.86 4.42 -60.81
C ILE A 100 -23.69 3.75 -59.46
N ARG A 101 -22.85 4.33 -58.61
CA ARG A 101 -22.61 3.94 -57.23
C ARG A 101 -23.17 4.99 -56.29
N MET A 102 -23.92 4.56 -55.30
CA MET A 102 -24.39 5.39 -54.20
C MET A 102 -23.86 4.87 -52.88
N ILE A 103 -23.32 5.75 -52.06
CA ILE A 103 -22.81 5.42 -50.72
C ILE A 103 -23.47 6.33 -49.71
N GLU A 104 -24.15 5.75 -48.74
CA GLU A 104 -24.77 6.47 -47.65
C GLU A 104 -23.85 6.53 -46.44
N PHE A 105 -23.56 7.74 -45.99
CA PHE A 105 -22.73 8.02 -44.82
C PHE A 105 -23.55 8.36 -43.58
N THR A 106 -22.85 8.40 -42.45
CA THR A 106 -23.38 8.91 -41.18
C THR A 106 -23.65 10.42 -41.23
N SER A 107 -22.80 11.21 -41.91
CA SER A 107 -22.96 12.66 -42.07
C SER A 107 -22.53 13.16 -43.47
N ASN A 108 -23.08 14.30 -43.89
CA ASN A 108 -22.70 15.03 -45.10
C ASN A 108 -21.21 15.36 -45.10
N ARG A 109 -20.64 15.67 -43.93
CA ARG A 109 -19.19 15.90 -43.80
C ARG A 109 -18.35 14.74 -44.31
N TRP A 110 -18.73 13.50 -44.02
CA TRP A 110 -18.01 12.32 -44.50
C TRP A 110 -18.19 12.12 -46.00
N ALA A 111 -19.41 12.31 -46.50
CA ALA A 111 -19.69 12.29 -47.93
C ALA A 111 -18.85 13.35 -48.70
N GLU A 112 -18.75 14.56 -48.16
CA GLU A 112 -17.93 15.64 -48.75
C GLU A 112 -16.42 15.38 -48.67
N THR A 113 -15.95 14.71 -47.61
CA THR A 113 -14.52 14.39 -47.43
C THR A 113 -14.02 13.43 -48.50
N LEU A 114 -14.83 12.42 -48.82
CA LEU A 114 -14.53 11.43 -49.87
C LEU A 114 -14.60 11.98 -51.28
N ARG A 115 -15.43 13.00 -51.49
CA ARG A 115 -15.47 13.73 -52.75
C ARG A 115 -14.07 14.22 -53.16
N GLY A 116 -13.19 14.47 -52.18
CA GLY A 116 -11.81 14.96 -52.31
C GLY A 116 -11.69 16.49 -52.14
N SER A 117 -10.51 17.06 -52.35
CA SER A 117 -10.34 18.51 -52.60
C SER A 117 -10.12 18.76 -54.10
N GLY A 118 -10.87 19.68 -54.68
CA GLY A 118 -10.88 19.97 -56.10
C GLY A 118 -11.96 21.00 -56.45
N GLU A 119 -11.75 21.78 -57.49
CA GLU A 119 -12.76 22.75 -57.94
C GLU A 119 -13.93 22.02 -58.62
N PRO A 120 -15.18 22.51 -58.49
CA PRO A 120 -16.31 21.99 -59.25
C PRO A 120 -16.04 22.09 -60.75
N THR A 121 -16.40 21.07 -61.52
CA THR A 121 -16.22 21.08 -62.97
C THR A 121 -17.31 21.94 -63.62
N PRO A 122 -16.97 23.01 -64.38
CA PRO A 122 -17.97 23.83 -65.07
C PRO A 122 -18.88 23.00 -65.97
N GLY A 123 -20.17 23.33 -66.01
CA GLY A 123 -21.18 22.61 -66.80
C GLY A 123 -21.88 21.48 -66.04
N TYR A 124 -21.30 20.95 -64.95
CA TYR A 124 -21.97 19.94 -64.13
C TYR A 124 -22.80 20.57 -63.00
N SER A 125 -23.64 19.77 -62.34
CA SER A 125 -24.40 20.19 -61.16
C SER A 125 -23.46 20.76 -60.07
N PRO A 126 -23.89 21.76 -59.27
CA PRO A 126 -23.03 22.38 -58.27
C PRO A 126 -22.39 21.36 -57.32
N GLY A 127 -21.05 21.42 -57.21
CA GLY A 127 -20.29 20.50 -56.37
C GLY A 127 -20.00 19.14 -56.98
N THR A 128 -20.36 18.89 -58.24
CA THR A 128 -19.89 17.74 -59.02
C THR A 128 -18.45 17.94 -59.46
N ARG A 129 -17.64 16.87 -59.42
CA ARG A 129 -16.32 16.87 -60.04
C ARG A 129 -16.19 15.73 -61.01
N VAL A 130 -15.48 15.99 -62.10
CA VAL A 130 -15.24 15.01 -63.16
C VAL A 130 -13.75 14.74 -63.28
N ARG A 131 -13.42 13.48 -63.44
CA ARG A 131 -12.06 13.02 -63.73
C ARG A 131 -12.12 12.03 -64.88
N MET A 132 -11.14 12.14 -65.76
CA MET A 132 -10.93 11.20 -66.86
C MET A 132 -9.77 10.29 -66.49
N ARG A 133 -9.94 9.00 -66.76
CA ARG A 133 -8.92 7.97 -66.59
C ARG A 133 -8.91 7.10 -67.84
N ASP A 134 -7.76 7.09 -68.50
CA ASP A 134 -7.52 6.27 -69.69
C ASP A 134 -6.68 5.07 -69.29
N GLU A 135 -7.28 3.88 -69.32
CA GLU A 135 -6.59 2.63 -69.03
C GLU A 135 -6.84 1.63 -70.16
N ASN A 136 -5.77 1.16 -70.80
CA ASN A 136 -5.81 0.11 -71.83
C ASN A 136 -6.77 0.39 -73.01
N GLY A 137 -6.86 1.64 -73.45
CA GLY A 137 -7.76 2.04 -74.55
C GLY A 137 -9.24 2.10 -74.17
N ARG A 138 -9.58 1.96 -72.87
CA ARG A 138 -10.90 2.30 -72.33
C ARG A 138 -10.83 3.68 -71.70
N HIS A 139 -11.64 4.59 -72.22
CA HIS A 139 -11.81 5.93 -71.66
C HIS A 139 -12.88 5.83 -70.57
N THR A 140 -12.48 6.03 -69.31
CA THR A 140 -13.42 6.07 -68.18
C THR A 140 -13.51 7.49 -67.65
N LEU A 141 -14.66 8.12 -67.88
CA LEU A 141 -15.03 9.35 -67.20
C LEU A 141 -15.75 8.98 -65.92
N PHE A 142 -15.45 9.66 -64.82
CA PHE A 142 -16.27 9.53 -63.63
C PHE A 142 -16.59 10.89 -63.02
N ALA A 143 -17.85 11.04 -62.63
CA ALA A 143 -18.40 12.21 -61.96
C ALA A 143 -18.78 11.82 -60.54
N ASN A 144 -18.33 12.58 -59.53
CA ASN A 144 -18.77 12.40 -58.15
C ASN A 144 -19.45 13.66 -57.60
N ALA A 145 -20.52 13.46 -56.84
CA ALA A 145 -21.28 14.53 -56.23
C ALA A 145 -21.92 14.05 -54.92
N VAL A 146 -22.24 15.00 -54.05
CA VAL A 146 -22.78 14.73 -52.71
C VAL A 146 -24.08 15.50 -52.54
N ARG A 147 -25.11 14.84 -52.01
CA ARG A 147 -26.36 15.48 -51.59
C ARG A 147 -26.81 14.92 -50.25
N GLY A 148 -26.85 15.76 -49.23
CA GLY A 148 -27.04 15.32 -47.84
C GLY A 148 -25.96 14.31 -47.46
N ARG A 149 -26.36 13.18 -46.87
CA ARG A 149 -25.42 12.13 -46.45
C ARG A 149 -25.07 11.10 -47.54
N VAL A 150 -25.50 11.30 -48.79
CA VAL A 150 -25.28 10.33 -49.88
C VAL A 150 -24.28 10.88 -50.89
N GLU A 151 -23.21 10.12 -51.13
CA GLU A 151 -22.30 10.35 -52.25
C GLU A 151 -22.76 9.52 -53.45
N VAL A 152 -22.80 10.14 -54.62
CA VAL A 152 -23.06 9.52 -55.90
C VAL A 152 -21.79 9.57 -56.72
N ILE A 153 -21.40 8.42 -57.26
CA ILE A 153 -20.28 8.29 -58.18
C ILE A 153 -20.80 7.62 -59.46
N VAL A 154 -20.75 8.34 -60.57
CA VAL A 154 -21.14 7.84 -61.90
C VAL A 154 -19.87 7.58 -62.70
N PHE A 155 -19.70 6.38 -63.22
CA PHE A 155 -18.62 5.98 -64.11
C PHE A 155 -19.20 5.73 -65.49
N LEU A 156 -18.60 6.33 -66.53
CA LEU A 156 -18.92 6.10 -67.93
C LEU A 156 -17.67 5.57 -68.62
N THR A 157 -17.68 4.30 -68.99
CA THR A 157 -16.57 3.64 -69.68
C THR A 157 -16.95 3.39 -71.13
N THR A 158 -16.18 3.93 -72.07
CA THR A 158 -16.38 3.74 -73.52
C THR A 158 -15.10 3.30 -74.21
N THR A 159 -15.24 2.54 -75.29
CA THR A 159 -14.15 2.12 -76.18
C THR A 159 -14.12 2.95 -77.48
N LEU A 160 -15.04 3.90 -77.65
CA LEU A 160 -15.09 4.71 -78.86
C LEU A 160 -13.87 5.65 -78.87
N PRO A 161 -13.05 5.67 -79.94
CA PRO A 161 -11.97 6.62 -80.06
C PRO A 161 -12.57 8.03 -80.09
N SER A 162 -11.97 8.95 -79.33
CA SER A 162 -12.30 10.38 -79.33
C SER A 162 -11.89 11.00 -80.68
N ALA A 163 -12.57 10.61 -81.76
CA ALA A 163 -12.35 11.14 -83.09
C ALA A 163 -13.08 12.47 -83.20
N ALA A 164 -12.31 13.53 -83.46
CA ALA A 164 -12.79 14.90 -83.53
C ALA A 164 -13.82 15.10 -84.66
N GLY A 165 -15.09 15.20 -84.29
CA GLY A 165 -16.17 15.64 -85.19
C GLY A 165 -17.47 14.83 -85.07
N GLU A 166 -18.24 15.13 -84.02
CA GLU A 166 -19.66 14.75 -83.75
C GLU A 166 -20.03 13.26 -83.82
N PRO A 167 -20.37 12.63 -82.67
CA PRO A 167 -21.69 12.77 -82.02
C PRO A 167 -21.58 13.23 -80.55
N GLU A 168 -22.70 13.29 -79.81
CA GLU A 168 -22.81 13.79 -78.43
C GLU A 168 -21.60 13.42 -77.55
N HIS A 169 -20.91 14.42 -76.99
CA HIS A 169 -19.74 14.17 -76.14
C HIS A 169 -20.11 13.27 -74.95
N PRO A 170 -19.30 12.24 -74.61
CA PRO A 170 -19.49 11.40 -73.42
C PRO A 170 -19.74 12.19 -72.12
N ASP A 171 -19.24 13.43 -72.06
CA ASP A 171 -19.54 14.39 -71.00
C ASP A 171 -21.04 14.70 -70.87
N SER A 172 -21.80 14.80 -71.96
CA SER A 172 -23.24 15.07 -71.92
C SER A 172 -24.04 13.92 -71.31
N ILE A 173 -23.64 12.67 -71.58
CA ILE A 173 -24.22 11.46 -70.98
C ILE A 173 -23.91 11.43 -69.48
N LEU A 174 -22.65 11.70 -69.12
CA LEU A 174 -22.22 11.74 -67.72
C LEU A 174 -22.94 12.85 -66.95
N GLN A 175 -23.06 14.04 -67.54
CA GLN A 175 -23.76 15.20 -66.98
C GLN A 175 -25.25 14.93 -66.79
N ARG A 176 -25.90 14.28 -67.76
CA ARG A 176 -27.31 13.87 -67.67
C ARG A 176 -27.49 12.84 -66.55
N ALA A 177 -26.67 11.80 -66.51
CA ALA A 177 -26.75 10.73 -65.53
C ALA A 177 -26.54 11.25 -64.09
N ILE A 178 -25.50 12.05 -63.84
CA ILE A 178 -25.24 12.59 -62.49
C ILE A 178 -26.33 13.59 -62.06
N SER A 179 -26.83 14.42 -62.98
CA SER A 179 -27.87 15.41 -62.65
C SER A 179 -29.22 14.74 -62.38
N ALA A 180 -29.60 13.73 -63.17
CA ALA A 180 -30.78 12.92 -62.93
C ALA A 180 -30.68 12.19 -61.58
N GLN A 181 -29.52 11.63 -61.25
CA GLN A 181 -29.31 10.90 -60.00
C GLN A 181 -29.34 11.82 -58.78
N LEU A 182 -28.72 13.00 -58.85
CA LEU A 182 -28.80 14.00 -57.78
C LEU A 182 -30.22 14.53 -57.57
N GLY A 183 -31.00 14.64 -58.65
CA GLY A 183 -32.40 15.08 -58.60
C GLY A 183 -33.30 14.16 -57.77
N LYS A 184 -33.02 12.86 -57.75
CA LYS A 184 -33.76 11.86 -56.95
C LYS A 184 -33.38 11.81 -55.48
N LEU A 185 -32.20 12.29 -55.11
CA LEU A 185 -31.72 12.18 -53.74
C LEU A 185 -32.42 13.19 -52.82
N PRO A 186 -32.87 12.76 -51.61
CA PRO A 186 -33.40 13.68 -50.63
C PRO A 186 -32.29 14.50 -49.97
N ASP A 187 -32.62 15.70 -49.52
CA ASP A 187 -31.78 16.49 -48.62
C ASP A 187 -31.81 15.83 -47.23
N SER A 188 -31.04 14.75 -47.09
CA SER A 188 -30.95 13.98 -45.86
C SER A 188 -30.14 14.75 -44.82
N ALA A 189 -30.75 15.00 -43.66
CA ALA A 189 -30.06 15.60 -42.53
C ALA A 189 -28.95 14.67 -42.00
N ASP A 190 -27.88 15.29 -41.50
CA ASP A 190 -26.81 14.57 -40.82
C ASP A 190 -27.40 13.77 -39.65
N LEU A 191 -27.06 12.49 -39.58
CA LEU A 191 -27.31 11.74 -38.36
C LEU A 191 -26.36 12.31 -37.33
N SER A 192 -26.90 12.88 -36.25
CA SER A 192 -26.15 13.67 -35.26
C SER A 192 -24.72 13.12 -35.05
N ASP A 193 -23.73 13.80 -35.62
CA ASP A 193 -22.30 13.43 -35.59
C ASP A 193 -21.72 13.52 -34.16
N ASN A 194 -22.56 13.88 -33.18
CA ASN A 194 -22.25 13.91 -31.75
C ASN A 194 -21.95 12.52 -31.14
N ARG A 195 -22.18 11.42 -31.86
CA ARG A 195 -22.08 10.06 -31.29
C ARG A 195 -20.65 9.59 -31.04
N SER A 196 -19.67 9.94 -31.87
CA SER A 196 -18.29 9.45 -31.71
C SER A 196 -17.43 10.37 -30.84
N ALA A 197 -17.55 11.69 -30.99
CA ALA A 197 -16.76 12.63 -30.22
C ALA A 197 -17.33 12.87 -28.81
N VAL A 198 -18.62 13.21 -28.69
CA VAL A 198 -19.23 13.55 -27.39
C VAL A 198 -19.49 12.29 -26.56
N GLY A 199 -19.92 11.18 -27.19
CA GLY A 199 -20.08 9.90 -26.51
C GLY A 199 -18.80 9.46 -25.82
N THR A 200 -17.71 9.32 -26.57
CA THR A 200 -16.40 8.88 -26.07
C THR A 200 -15.79 9.87 -25.06
N TRP A 201 -15.97 11.18 -25.27
CA TRP A 201 -15.55 12.19 -24.31
C TRP A 201 -16.35 12.14 -23.01
N LEU A 202 -17.67 11.97 -23.09
CA LEU A 202 -18.55 11.91 -21.93
C LEU A 202 -18.33 10.63 -21.13
N THR A 203 -18.18 9.46 -21.78
CA THR A 203 -17.82 8.22 -21.06
C THR A 203 -16.43 8.33 -20.44
N SER A 204 -15.45 8.93 -21.14
CA SER A 204 -14.13 9.17 -20.55
C SER A 204 -14.23 10.11 -19.35
N ALA A 205 -14.90 11.26 -19.50
CA ALA A 205 -15.07 12.25 -18.44
C ALA A 205 -15.83 11.70 -17.22
N VAL A 206 -16.91 10.94 -17.44
CA VAL A 206 -17.68 10.28 -16.37
C VAL A 206 -16.84 9.20 -15.68
N THR A 207 -16.11 8.40 -16.45
CA THR A 207 -15.19 7.39 -15.89
C THR A 207 -14.10 8.05 -15.05
N TYR A 208 -13.54 9.18 -15.48
CA TYR A 208 -12.54 9.94 -14.73
C TYR A 208 -13.14 10.62 -13.49
N ALA A 209 -14.33 11.21 -13.61
CA ALA A 209 -15.04 11.87 -12.51
C ALA A 209 -15.46 10.88 -11.41
N ILE A 210 -15.71 9.61 -11.75
CA ILE A 210 -16.04 8.56 -10.77
C ILE A 210 -14.78 7.87 -10.24
N SER A 211 -13.80 7.56 -11.10
CA SER A 211 -12.61 6.80 -10.71
C SER A 211 -11.67 7.55 -9.78
N MET A 212 -11.55 8.89 -9.90
CA MET A 212 -10.67 9.68 -9.03
C MET A 212 -11.18 9.79 -7.58
N PRO A 213 -12.45 10.16 -7.31
CA PRO A 213 -13.03 10.12 -5.97
C PRO A 213 -13.06 8.70 -5.40
N LEU A 214 -13.35 7.70 -6.23
CA LEU A 214 -13.32 6.30 -5.80
C LEU A 214 -11.90 5.86 -5.43
N LEU A 215 -10.88 6.22 -6.22
CA LEU A 215 -9.48 5.95 -5.91
C LEU A 215 -9.05 6.68 -4.63
N ALA A 216 -9.47 7.93 -4.45
CA ALA A 216 -9.23 8.70 -3.22
C ALA A 216 -9.89 8.03 -2.02
N LEU A 217 -11.16 7.64 -2.12
CA LEU A 217 -11.90 6.88 -1.10
C LEU A 217 -11.28 5.52 -0.83
N LEU A 218 -10.73 4.83 -1.85
CA LEU A 218 -10.05 3.56 -1.71
C LEU A 218 -8.68 3.70 -1.08
N LEU A 219 -7.94 4.76 -1.38
CA LEU A 219 -6.69 5.10 -0.70
C LEU A 219 -6.98 5.48 0.76
N LEU A 220 -8.03 6.26 1.01
CA LEU A 220 -8.49 6.59 2.36
C LEU A 220 -8.90 5.32 3.12
N GLY A 221 -9.70 4.48 2.48
CA GLY A 221 -10.16 3.20 2.98
C GLY A 221 -8.99 2.25 3.22
N TYR A 222 -8.00 2.20 2.34
CA TYR A 222 -6.79 1.39 2.50
C TYR A 222 -5.95 1.86 3.69
N VAL A 223 -5.73 3.17 3.82
CA VAL A 223 -5.00 3.75 4.95
C VAL A 223 -5.70 3.44 6.28
N ASN A 224 -7.03 3.48 6.30
CA ASN A 224 -7.83 3.18 7.49
C ASN A 224 -7.97 1.66 7.76
N LEU A 225 -8.17 0.82 6.74
CA LEU A 225 -8.32 -0.64 6.86
C LEU A 225 -7.02 -1.35 7.22
N ARG A 226 -5.86 -0.72 6.93
CA ARG A 226 -4.58 -1.20 7.43
C ARG A 226 -4.45 -1.03 8.95
N ASP A 227 -5.40 -0.37 9.63
CA ASP A 227 -5.47 -0.27 11.09
C ASP A 227 -5.82 -1.62 11.73
N THR A 228 -4.78 -2.43 11.98
CA THR A 228 -4.88 -3.66 12.76
C THR A 228 -5.50 -3.42 14.14
N ALA A 229 -5.35 -2.22 14.71
CA ALA A 229 -5.98 -1.89 15.99
C ALA A 229 -7.51 -1.71 15.86
N LEU A 230 -8.03 -1.40 14.67
CA LEU A 230 -9.47 -1.40 14.41
C LEU A 230 -10.00 -2.84 14.33
N LEU A 231 -9.25 -3.75 13.72
CA LEU A 231 -9.57 -5.18 13.70
C LEU A 231 -9.45 -5.82 15.09
N GLU A 232 -8.42 -5.49 15.86
CA GLU A 232 -8.25 -5.94 17.25
C GLU A 232 -9.34 -5.37 18.18
N ARG A 233 -9.80 -4.14 17.95
CA ARG A 233 -10.97 -3.58 18.67
C ARG A 233 -12.26 -4.32 18.39
N ILE A 234 -12.45 -4.76 17.14
CA ILE A 234 -13.63 -5.54 16.76
C ILE A 234 -13.50 -6.97 17.32
N SER A 235 -12.29 -7.53 17.37
CA SER A 235 -12.09 -8.91 17.83
C SER A 235 -12.01 -9.07 19.36
N ASN A 236 -11.51 -8.07 20.10
CA ASN A 236 -11.18 -8.20 21.52
C ASN A 236 -11.99 -7.26 22.41
N ARG A 237 -13.33 -7.37 22.39
CA ARG A 237 -14.16 -6.93 23.52
C ARG A 237 -14.03 -7.96 24.65
N ARG A 238 -12.94 -7.92 25.43
CA ARG A 238 -12.87 -8.67 26.70
C ARG A 238 -13.48 -7.84 27.82
N VAL A 239 -14.33 -8.49 28.61
CA VAL A 239 -14.93 -7.94 29.84
C VAL A 239 -13.81 -7.80 30.88
N PHE A 240 -13.70 -6.63 31.49
CA PHE A 240 -12.63 -6.28 32.42
C PHE A 240 -12.89 -6.90 33.80
N ALA A 241 -11.86 -7.53 34.40
CA ALA A 241 -11.90 -7.96 35.79
C ALA A 241 -11.62 -6.78 36.74
N GLU A 242 -12.24 -6.80 37.93
CA GLU A 242 -12.07 -5.76 38.95
C GLU A 242 -10.61 -5.64 39.44
N PRO A 243 -10.17 -4.42 39.81
CA PRO A 243 -8.78 -4.16 40.17
C PRO A 243 -8.37 -4.79 41.51
N VAL A 244 -7.16 -5.33 41.56
CA VAL A 244 -6.53 -5.83 42.80
C VAL A 244 -5.86 -4.65 43.53
N PRO A 245 -6.16 -4.39 44.82
CA PRO A 245 -5.93 -3.08 45.47
C PRO A 245 -4.48 -2.73 45.89
N SER A 246 -3.44 -3.46 45.51
CA SER A 246 -2.11 -3.31 46.16
C SER A 246 -1.12 -2.33 45.50
N VAL A 247 -1.28 -1.97 44.22
CA VAL A 247 -0.38 -1.03 43.53
C VAL A 247 -1.20 0.06 42.85
N PRO A 248 -0.89 1.35 43.05
CA PRO A 248 -1.58 2.43 42.36
C PRO A 248 -1.34 2.30 40.86
N ILE A 249 -2.42 2.19 40.09
CA ILE A 249 -2.40 2.17 38.63
C ILE A 249 -2.93 3.51 38.15
N ARG A 250 -2.08 4.26 37.44
CA ARG A 250 -2.48 5.44 36.69
C ARG A 250 -2.96 5.02 35.31
N ASP A 251 -4.27 5.06 35.12
CA ASP A 251 -4.88 4.83 33.82
C ASP A 251 -4.87 6.09 32.95
N ILE A 252 -4.25 5.99 31.78
CA ILE A 252 -4.20 7.09 30.81
C ILE A 252 -5.08 6.84 29.58
N SER A 253 -5.95 5.82 29.63
CA SER A 253 -6.81 5.42 28.51
C SER A 253 -7.70 6.56 28.03
N GLU A 254 -8.25 7.36 28.94
CA GLU A 254 -9.12 8.48 28.60
C GLU A 254 -8.36 9.57 27.84
N GLU A 255 -7.18 9.96 28.32
CA GLU A 255 -6.36 10.98 27.67
C GLU A 255 -5.86 10.51 26.30
N ALA A 256 -5.43 9.25 26.21
CA ALA A 256 -5.06 8.66 24.93
C ALA A 256 -6.26 8.59 23.96
N ALA A 257 -7.47 8.32 24.45
CA ALA A 257 -8.70 8.35 23.66
C ALA A 257 -9.03 9.77 23.18
N ARG A 258 -8.82 10.80 24.01
CA ARG A 258 -8.95 12.21 23.61
C ARG A 258 -7.95 12.56 22.51
N LEU A 259 -6.67 12.21 22.64
CA LEU A 259 -5.66 12.43 21.61
C LEU A 259 -6.01 11.75 20.29
N ARG A 260 -6.47 10.48 20.36
CA ARG A 260 -6.94 9.73 19.18
C ARG A 260 -8.16 10.36 18.51
N ARG A 261 -9.15 10.83 19.30
CA ARG A 261 -10.34 11.48 18.77
C ARG A 261 -9.97 12.77 18.03
N HIS A 262 -9.11 13.60 18.62
CA HIS A 262 -8.60 14.81 17.97
C HIS A 262 -7.83 14.49 16.69
N ALA A 263 -6.95 13.49 16.71
CA ALA A 263 -6.22 13.03 15.54
C ALA A 263 -7.16 12.56 14.42
N ARG A 264 -8.20 11.78 14.74
CA ARG A 264 -9.20 11.31 13.77
C ARG A 264 -10.01 12.45 13.16
N ILE A 265 -10.52 13.37 13.99
CA ILE A 265 -11.29 14.52 13.50
C ILE A 265 -10.44 15.37 12.56
N ARG A 266 -9.16 15.61 12.90
CA ARG A 266 -8.24 16.35 12.04
C ARG A 266 -7.94 15.63 10.74
N CYS A 267 -7.63 14.34 10.80
CA CYS A 267 -7.37 13.52 9.63
C CYS A 267 -8.60 13.46 8.70
N ALA A 268 -9.81 13.36 9.26
CA ALA A 268 -11.06 13.42 8.52
C ALA A 268 -11.31 14.81 7.90
N ALA A 269 -11.05 15.90 8.64
CA ALA A 269 -11.19 17.26 8.13
C ALA A 269 -10.20 17.53 6.98
N LEU A 270 -8.93 17.14 7.12
CA LEU A 270 -7.93 17.29 6.06
C LEU A 270 -8.29 16.47 4.82
N ALA A 271 -8.75 15.23 5.00
CA ALA A 271 -9.25 14.41 3.91
C ALA A 271 -10.46 15.06 3.22
N GLY A 272 -11.41 15.60 4.00
CA GLY A 272 -12.57 16.33 3.47
C GLY A 272 -12.19 17.57 2.67
N VAL A 273 -11.30 18.43 3.20
CA VAL A 273 -10.80 19.62 2.51
C VAL A 273 -10.08 19.23 1.22
N THR A 274 -9.22 18.22 1.26
CA THR A 274 -8.51 17.74 0.07
C THR A 274 -9.47 17.18 -0.98
N ALA A 275 -10.49 16.42 -0.56
CA ALA A 275 -11.52 15.91 -1.45
C ALA A 275 -12.34 17.04 -2.08
N VAL A 276 -12.74 18.05 -1.31
CA VAL A 276 -13.50 19.21 -1.81
C VAL A 276 -12.67 20.01 -2.80
N LEU A 277 -11.42 20.34 -2.47
CA LEU A 277 -10.53 21.10 -3.36
C LEU A 277 -10.16 20.31 -4.62
N GLY A 278 -9.93 19.01 -4.49
CA GLY A 278 -9.75 18.12 -5.65
C GLY A 278 -10.99 18.08 -6.54
N THR A 279 -12.19 18.01 -5.95
CA THR A 279 -13.46 18.04 -6.71
C THR A 279 -13.65 19.38 -7.42
N LEU A 280 -13.42 20.51 -6.75
CA LEU A 280 -13.52 21.84 -7.34
C LEU A 280 -12.50 22.05 -8.47
N ALA A 281 -11.29 21.51 -8.33
CA ALA A 281 -10.28 21.54 -9.39
C ALA A 281 -10.77 20.78 -10.63
N ILE A 282 -11.33 19.58 -10.44
CA ILE A 282 -11.90 18.77 -11.53
C ILE A 282 -13.06 19.52 -12.21
N ILE A 283 -14.00 20.09 -11.43
CA ILE A 283 -15.13 20.85 -11.98
C ILE A 283 -14.64 22.07 -12.76
N GLY A 284 -13.71 22.85 -12.20
CA GLY A 284 -13.17 24.04 -12.85
C GLY A 284 -12.47 23.72 -14.16
N GLN A 285 -11.79 22.57 -14.25
CA GLN A 285 -11.12 22.14 -15.47
C GLN A 285 -12.05 21.56 -16.53
N LEU A 286 -13.08 20.83 -16.11
CA LEU A 286 -14.16 20.42 -17.01
C LEU A 286 -14.86 21.66 -17.60
N ALA A 287 -15.08 22.70 -16.80
CA ALA A 287 -15.66 23.97 -17.26
C ALA A 287 -14.73 24.76 -18.20
N LEU A 288 -13.42 24.73 -17.97
CA LEU A 288 -12.44 25.50 -18.74
C LEU A 288 -11.98 24.82 -20.05
N PHE A 289 -12.41 23.59 -20.33
CA PHE A 289 -12.27 22.86 -21.62
C PHE A 289 -10.87 22.84 -22.26
N ARG A 290 -9.80 23.16 -21.52
CA ARG A 290 -8.53 23.58 -22.14
C ARG A 290 -7.46 22.52 -22.31
N SER A 291 -7.54 21.35 -21.66
CA SER A 291 -6.74 20.15 -21.97
C SER A 291 -6.80 19.11 -20.83
N ILE A 292 -6.95 17.83 -21.19
CA ILE A 292 -6.83 16.69 -20.26
C ILE A 292 -5.45 16.66 -19.57
N VAL A 293 -4.40 17.14 -20.24
CA VAL A 293 -3.03 17.22 -19.69
C VAL A 293 -2.97 18.12 -18.46
N LEU A 294 -3.68 19.25 -18.45
CA LEU A 294 -3.70 20.16 -17.31
C LEU A 294 -4.31 19.49 -16.06
N LEU A 295 -5.26 18.56 -16.23
CA LEU A 295 -5.89 17.81 -15.12
C LEU A 295 -4.87 16.97 -14.35
N TYR A 296 -3.97 16.30 -15.06
CA TYR A 296 -2.95 15.44 -14.47
C TYR A 296 -1.86 16.22 -13.72
N VAL A 297 -1.62 17.48 -14.08
CA VAL A 297 -0.59 18.31 -13.44
C VAL A 297 -1.17 19.13 -12.28
N THR A 298 -2.32 19.76 -12.49
CA THR A 298 -2.94 20.66 -11.49
C THR A 298 -3.44 19.95 -10.25
N THR A 299 -4.03 18.75 -10.37
CA THR A 299 -4.54 17.98 -9.23
C THR A 299 -3.44 17.70 -8.18
N PRO A 300 -2.28 17.11 -8.54
CA PRO A 300 -1.19 16.93 -7.59
C PRO A 300 -0.62 18.27 -7.11
N VAL A 301 -0.56 19.32 -7.93
CA VAL A 301 -0.13 20.66 -7.47
C VAL A 301 -1.06 21.20 -6.37
N ILE A 302 -2.38 21.10 -6.54
CA ILE A 302 -3.36 21.56 -5.54
C ILE A 302 -3.23 20.74 -4.26
N VAL A 303 -3.15 19.41 -4.37
CA VAL A 303 -2.92 18.55 -3.20
C VAL A 303 -1.61 18.94 -2.48
N THR A 304 -0.56 19.26 -3.24
CA THR A 304 0.71 19.75 -2.68
C THR A 304 0.48 21.04 -1.91
N VAL A 305 -0.15 22.04 -2.51
CA VAL A 305 -0.42 23.34 -1.87
C VAL A 305 -1.25 23.17 -0.61
N VAL A 306 -2.26 22.30 -0.61
CA VAL A 306 -3.10 22.01 0.56
C VAL A 306 -2.29 21.36 1.67
N LEU A 307 -1.44 20.37 1.35
CA LEU A 307 -0.56 19.73 2.32
C LEU A 307 0.46 20.72 2.89
N LEU A 308 1.04 21.58 2.05
CA LEU A 308 1.98 22.63 2.48
C LEU A 308 1.29 23.68 3.36
N ALA A 309 0.05 24.06 3.03
CA ALA A 309 -0.74 24.98 3.84
C ALA A 309 -1.10 24.36 5.21
N ASP A 310 -1.50 23.08 5.24
CA ASP A 310 -1.74 22.37 6.51
C ASP A 310 -0.47 22.26 7.35
N ILE A 311 0.66 21.91 6.72
CA ILE A 311 1.99 21.90 7.35
C ILE A 311 2.33 23.29 7.94
N ALA A 312 2.12 24.37 7.19
CA ALA A 312 2.39 25.73 7.64
C ALA A 312 1.48 26.13 8.81
N LEU A 313 0.19 25.81 8.72
CA LEU A 313 -0.79 26.08 9.78
C LEU A 313 -0.50 25.29 11.06
N ARG A 314 -0.02 24.04 10.93
CA ARG A 314 0.46 23.24 12.08
C ARG A 314 1.68 23.87 12.73
N GLY A 315 2.67 24.26 11.93
CA GLY A 315 3.85 24.96 12.41
C GLY A 315 3.52 26.26 13.14
N TYR A 316 2.53 27.00 12.64
CA TYR A 316 2.04 28.22 13.29
C TYR A 316 1.34 27.93 14.63
N ARG A 317 0.48 26.91 14.69
CA ARG A 317 -0.30 26.57 15.90
C ARG A 317 0.53 25.92 16.99
N ALA A 318 1.62 25.24 16.67
CA ALA A 318 2.43 24.51 17.65
C ALA A 318 3.12 25.40 18.70
N ARG A 319 2.93 26.74 18.68
CA ARG A 319 3.61 27.77 19.51
C ARG A 319 5.15 27.75 19.45
N ARG A 320 5.75 26.71 18.88
CA ARG A 320 7.16 26.63 18.50
C ARG A 320 7.21 26.82 17.00
N ARG A 321 7.68 27.99 16.55
CA ARG A 321 7.93 28.23 15.13
C ARG A 321 8.88 27.13 14.64
N PRO A 322 8.48 26.24 13.71
CA PRO A 322 9.47 25.39 13.06
C PRO A 322 10.54 26.32 12.50
N SER A 323 11.81 25.95 12.62
CA SER A 323 12.83 26.77 11.98
C SER A 323 12.51 26.86 10.49
N LYS A 324 12.79 28.02 9.89
CA LYS A 324 12.56 28.23 8.45
C LYS A 324 13.21 27.10 7.63
N GLY A 325 14.34 26.55 8.09
CA GLY A 325 15.02 25.42 7.47
C GLY A 325 14.22 24.13 7.45
N ALA A 326 13.63 23.71 8.58
CA ALA A 326 12.82 22.47 8.62
C ALA A 326 11.56 22.61 7.76
N PHE A 327 10.93 23.78 7.77
CA PHE A 327 9.77 24.04 6.92
C PHE A 327 10.13 23.97 5.42
N LEU A 328 11.22 24.61 5.00
CA LEU A 328 11.68 24.56 3.61
C LEU A 328 12.06 23.13 3.18
N MET A 329 12.70 22.35 4.06
CA MET A 329 13.01 20.95 3.78
C MET A 329 11.75 20.11 3.65
N ALA A 330 10.78 20.25 4.57
CA ALA A 330 9.49 19.57 4.45
C ALA A 330 8.77 19.96 3.14
N MET A 331 8.84 21.23 2.74
CA MET A 331 8.29 21.69 1.46
C MET A 331 8.99 21.02 0.28
N ALA A 332 10.31 20.98 0.26
CA ALA A 332 11.09 20.36 -0.81
C ALA A 332 10.82 18.85 -0.92
N GLY A 333 10.72 18.15 0.21
CA GLY A 333 10.44 16.72 0.27
C GLY A 333 9.03 16.40 -0.20
N THR A 334 8.05 17.19 0.25
CA THR A 334 6.65 17.06 -0.19
C THR A 334 6.52 17.36 -1.68
N ALA A 335 7.14 18.44 -2.17
CA ALA A 335 7.14 18.79 -3.59
C ALA A 335 7.80 17.67 -4.42
N GLY A 336 8.95 17.15 -4.00
CA GLY A 336 9.63 16.03 -4.65
C GLY A 336 8.78 14.77 -4.70
N ALA A 337 8.13 14.40 -3.59
CA ALA A 337 7.21 13.26 -3.54
C ALA A 337 6.01 13.47 -4.50
N MET A 338 5.49 14.69 -4.57
CA MET A 338 4.36 15.03 -5.43
C MET A 338 4.72 15.06 -6.92
N VAL A 339 5.95 15.43 -7.28
CA VAL A 339 6.48 15.23 -8.64
C VAL A 339 6.48 13.74 -9.01
N VAL A 340 6.92 12.86 -8.10
CA VAL A 340 6.87 11.41 -8.33
C VAL A 340 5.42 10.93 -8.49
N VAL A 341 4.48 11.42 -7.67
CA VAL A 341 3.05 11.08 -7.79
C VAL A 341 2.46 11.59 -9.12
N ALA A 342 2.82 12.80 -9.55
CA ALA A 342 2.38 13.35 -10.83
C ALA A 342 2.88 12.49 -12.01
N VAL A 343 4.17 12.13 -12.01
CA VAL A 343 4.75 11.21 -13.00
C VAL A 343 4.03 9.86 -12.98
N CYS A 344 3.80 9.28 -11.80
CA CYS A 344 3.03 8.04 -11.65
C CYS A 344 1.62 8.15 -12.27
N THR A 345 0.94 9.27 -12.02
CA THR A 345 -0.43 9.50 -12.51
C THR A 345 -0.45 9.63 -14.03
N VAL A 346 0.51 10.36 -14.61
CA VAL A 346 0.67 10.48 -16.08
C VAL A 346 0.97 9.12 -16.71
N LEU A 347 1.89 8.33 -16.15
CA LEU A 347 2.22 7.00 -16.66
C LEU A 347 0.99 6.06 -16.62
N LEU A 348 0.21 6.12 -15.54
CA LEU A 348 -1.03 5.34 -15.42
C LEU A 348 -2.07 5.77 -16.46
N ALA A 349 -2.26 7.09 -16.63
CA ALA A 349 -3.19 7.64 -17.59
C ALA A 349 -2.84 7.26 -19.03
N VAL A 350 -1.57 7.42 -19.41
CA VAL A 350 -1.05 7.02 -20.73
C VAL A 350 -1.25 5.51 -20.92
N SER A 351 -0.93 4.69 -19.91
CA SER A 351 -1.12 3.24 -19.99
C SER A 351 -2.58 2.84 -20.20
N LEU A 352 -3.52 3.47 -19.47
CA LEU A 352 -4.96 3.25 -19.65
C LEU A 352 -5.44 3.72 -21.03
N TRP A 353 -4.99 4.89 -21.49
CA TRP A 353 -5.36 5.40 -22.80
C TRP A 353 -4.88 4.49 -23.94
N LEU A 354 -3.65 3.98 -23.83
CA LEU A 354 -3.09 3.01 -24.77
C LEU A 354 -3.90 1.70 -24.79
N LEU A 355 -4.36 1.22 -23.63
CA LEU A 355 -5.23 0.03 -23.55
C LEU A 355 -6.59 0.26 -24.23
N VAL A 356 -7.19 1.44 -24.07
CA VAL A 356 -8.49 1.78 -24.69
C VAL A 356 -8.39 1.84 -26.21
N LEU A 357 -7.26 2.29 -26.76
CA LEU A 357 -7.06 2.37 -28.22
C LEU A 357 -6.94 1.00 -28.92
N GLY A 358 -6.86 -0.11 -28.18
CA GLY A 358 -7.04 -1.47 -28.72
C GLY A 358 -5.96 -1.99 -29.69
N ARG A 359 -4.90 -1.22 -29.98
CA ARG A 359 -3.86 -1.67 -30.93
C ARG A 359 -2.93 -2.70 -30.28
N PRO A 360 -2.46 -3.73 -31.02
CA PRO A 360 -1.63 -4.80 -30.47
C PRO A 360 -0.31 -4.29 -29.86
N LEU A 361 0.30 -3.25 -30.44
CA LEU A 361 1.50 -2.62 -29.88
C LEU A 361 1.27 -2.02 -28.48
N TYR A 362 0.05 -1.57 -28.20
CA TYR A 362 -0.32 -0.97 -26.92
C TYR A 362 -0.51 -1.99 -25.80
N LEU A 363 -0.84 -3.24 -26.13
CA LEU A 363 -0.88 -4.35 -25.18
C LEU A 363 0.50 -4.67 -24.58
N ILE A 364 1.58 -4.34 -25.29
CA ILE A 364 2.96 -4.49 -24.80
C ILE A 364 3.43 -3.22 -24.06
N ALA A 365 3.10 -2.04 -24.58
CA ALA A 365 3.50 -0.77 -23.95
C ALA A 365 2.86 -0.54 -22.57
N ALA A 366 1.58 -0.91 -22.41
CA ALA A 366 0.86 -0.73 -21.15
C ALA A 366 1.48 -1.45 -19.94
N PRO A 367 1.82 -2.76 -19.99
CA PRO A 367 2.48 -3.45 -18.88
C PRO A 367 3.89 -2.93 -18.59
N VAL A 368 4.64 -2.46 -19.60
CA VAL A 368 5.93 -1.79 -19.38
C VAL A 368 5.74 -0.50 -18.60
N LEU A 369 4.76 0.33 -18.99
CA LEU A 369 4.37 1.54 -18.26
C LEU A 369 3.93 1.24 -16.82
N LEU A 370 3.15 0.17 -16.60
CA LEU A 370 2.73 -0.28 -15.26
C LEU A 370 3.92 -0.77 -14.42
N PHE A 371 4.91 -1.43 -15.04
CA PHE A 371 6.14 -1.82 -14.37
C PHE A 371 6.98 -0.60 -13.95
N LEU A 372 7.12 0.39 -14.84
CA LEU A 372 7.78 1.66 -14.54
C LEU A 372 7.05 2.42 -13.43
N LEU A 373 5.71 2.46 -13.47
CA LEU A 373 4.86 3.00 -12.40
C LEU A 373 5.15 2.32 -11.07
N GLN A 374 5.19 0.99 -11.03
CA GLN A 374 5.50 0.24 -9.82
C GLN A 374 6.91 0.56 -9.28
N ARG A 375 7.88 0.76 -10.18
CA ARG A 375 9.24 1.20 -9.79
C ARG A 375 9.20 2.63 -9.23
N ALA A 376 8.55 3.56 -9.91
CA ALA A 376 8.39 4.97 -9.50
C ALA A 376 7.75 5.10 -8.11
N ILE A 377 6.73 4.31 -7.80
CA ILE A 377 6.07 4.30 -6.48
C ILE A 377 7.06 4.00 -5.35
N ARG A 378 8.08 3.15 -5.58
CA ARG A 378 9.11 2.86 -4.55
C ARG A 378 10.03 4.05 -4.27
N TYR A 379 10.06 5.05 -5.14
CA TYR A 379 10.87 6.25 -4.99
C TYR A 379 10.11 7.41 -4.33
N ILE A 380 8.80 7.29 -4.09
CA ILE A 380 7.99 8.34 -3.41
C ILE A 380 8.61 8.71 -2.05
N ASP A 381 9.14 7.73 -1.32
CA ASP A 381 9.73 7.96 0.00
C ASP A 381 11.13 8.61 -0.05
N ARG A 382 11.84 8.57 -1.18
CA ARG A 382 13.26 9.00 -1.22
C ARG A 382 13.45 10.49 -0.94
N PRO A 383 12.70 11.41 -1.58
CA PRO A 383 12.78 12.85 -1.26
C PRO A 383 12.53 13.11 0.23
N LEU A 384 11.56 12.41 0.79
CA LEU A 384 11.16 12.55 2.19
C LEU A 384 12.25 12.05 3.15
N ARG A 385 12.87 10.91 2.85
CA ARG A 385 14.03 10.39 3.61
C ARG A 385 15.23 11.33 3.54
N TRP A 386 15.48 11.92 2.38
CA TRP A 386 16.57 12.89 2.22
C TRP A 386 16.31 14.15 3.06
N THR A 387 15.09 14.68 3.04
CA THR A 387 14.72 15.84 3.86
C THR A 387 14.78 15.54 5.34
N LYS A 388 14.43 14.30 5.72
CA LYS A 388 14.59 13.82 7.09
C LYS A 388 16.08 13.80 7.47
N ALA A 389 16.95 13.26 6.61
CA ALA A 389 18.41 13.26 6.79
C ALA A 389 19.03 14.67 6.91
N VAL A 390 18.43 15.69 6.30
CA VAL A 390 18.86 17.07 6.46
C VAL A 390 18.28 17.72 7.72
N ALA A 391 17.02 17.39 8.08
CA ALA A 391 16.38 17.89 9.31
C ALA A 391 17.15 17.47 10.57
N VAL A 392 17.76 16.28 10.56
CA VAL A 392 18.67 15.77 11.61
C VAL A 392 19.80 16.74 11.92
N LEU A 393 20.50 17.19 10.88
CA LEU A 393 21.68 18.02 11.02
C LEU A 393 21.30 19.35 11.67
N GLN A 394 20.09 19.83 11.38
CA GLN A 394 19.53 21.01 12.04
C GLN A 394 19.03 20.73 13.45
N ALA A 395 18.62 19.50 13.77
CA ALA A 395 18.22 19.14 15.12
C ALA A 395 19.40 19.24 16.09
N ALA A 396 20.61 18.86 15.66
CA ALA A 396 21.84 19.01 16.45
C ALA A 396 22.14 20.46 16.81
N VAL A 397 22.18 21.33 15.80
CA VAL A 397 22.39 22.77 16.02
C VAL A 397 21.30 23.37 16.91
N ARG A 398 20.05 22.87 16.83
CA ARG A 398 18.97 23.33 17.71
C ARG A 398 19.07 22.82 19.13
N MET A 399 19.62 21.63 19.34
CA MET A 399 19.86 21.13 20.69
C MET A 399 20.90 21.96 21.40
N GLU A 400 21.99 22.31 20.71
CA GLU A 400 23.03 23.21 21.25
C GLU A 400 22.50 24.61 21.56
N ALA A 401 21.48 25.08 20.82
CA ALA A 401 20.86 26.39 21.01
C ALA A 401 19.66 26.40 21.98
N ASP A 402 19.28 25.27 22.58
CA ASP A 402 18.12 25.19 23.47
C ASP A 402 18.57 25.29 24.94
N ASP A 403 18.40 26.46 25.55
CA ASP A 403 18.80 26.73 26.94
C ASP A 403 17.97 25.98 28.00
N ARG A 404 16.94 25.22 27.60
CA ARG A 404 16.13 24.46 28.56
C ARG A 404 16.94 23.31 29.14
N PRO A 405 16.74 22.94 30.42
CA PRO A 405 17.42 21.81 31.01
C PRO A 405 17.17 20.52 30.21
N PRO A 406 18.20 19.69 29.99
CA PRO A 406 18.07 18.51 29.16
C PRO A 406 17.20 17.43 29.80
N VAL A 407 16.57 16.62 28.95
CA VAL A 407 15.90 15.38 29.30
C VAL A 407 16.81 14.24 28.92
N LEU A 408 17.15 13.37 29.87
CA LEU A 408 17.96 12.19 29.58
C LEU A 408 17.08 11.04 29.10
N LEU A 409 17.46 10.39 28.00
CA LEU A 409 16.83 9.17 27.51
C LEU A 409 17.85 8.02 27.45
N PHE A 410 17.67 7.03 28.32
CA PHE A 410 18.42 5.78 28.28
C PHE A 410 17.67 4.75 27.46
N ARG A 411 18.41 4.08 26.57
CA ARG A 411 17.86 3.09 25.66
C ARG A 411 18.57 1.76 25.84
N SER A 412 17.82 0.68 25.71
CA SER A 412 18.41 -0.63 25.50
C SER A 412 18.80 -0.81 24.03
N SER A 413 20.01 -1.27 23.77
CA SER A 413 20.51 -1.56 22.42
C SER A 413 19.64 -2.60 21.70
N LEU A 414 19.14 -3.61 22.43
CA LEU A 414 18.27 -4.65 21.88
C LEU A 414 16.90 -4.12 21.41
N ASP A 415 16.44 -3.00 21.96
CA ASP A 415 15.16 -2.40 21.62
C ASP A 415 15.25 -1.21 20.66
N ALA A 416 16.47 -0.82 20.25
CA ALA A 416 16.69 0.33 19.37
C ALA A 416 15.98 0.20 18.00
N ALA A 417 15.80 -1.03 17.52
CA ALA A 417 15.12 -1.33 16.26
C ALA A 417 13.59 -1.45 16.40
N ARG A 418 13.03 -1.32 17.62
CA ARG A 418 11.58 -1.47 17.83
C ARG A 418 10.84 -0.33 17.15
N GLN A 419 9.90 -0.70 16.30
CA GLN A 419 9.04 0.23 15.60
C GLN A 419 7.64 0.21 16.21
N ILE A 420 7.05 1.38 16.33
CA ILE A 420 5.65 1.57 16.68
C ILE A 420 4.93 2.20 15.50
N ARG A 421 3.65 1.86 15.34
CA ARG A 421 2.82 2.56 14.37
C ARG A 421 2.54 3.97 14.86
N THR A 422 2.89 4.98 14.06
CA THR A 422 2.57 6.37 14.37
C THR A 422 1.34 6.81 13.59
N HIS A 423 0.40 7.48 14.25
CA HIS A 423 -0.74 8.07 13.57
C HIS A 423 -0.27 9.36 12.88
N ARG A 424 -0.65 9.57 11.61
CA ARG A 424 -0.21 10.74 10.81
C ARG A 424 -0.54 12.09 11.44
N CYS A 425 -1.66 12.14 12.15
CA CYS A 425 -2.10 13.34 12.85
C CYS A 425 -1.41 13.53 14.21
N ALA A 426 -0.61 12.54 14.66
CA ALA A 426 0.18 12.59 15.87
C ALA A 426 1.57 13.21 15.62
N ILE A 427 2.16 12.98 14.44
CA ILE A 427 3.47 13.50 14.05
C ILE A 427 3.43 15.03 14.00
N ALA A 428 4.28 15.72 14.76
CA ALA A 428 4.34 17.17 14.71
C ALA A 428 5.46 17.74 13.87
N ASP A 429 6.47 16.97 13.48
CA ASP A 429 7.40 17.43 12.45
C ASP A 429 6.70 17.35 11.08
N PRO A 430 6.55 18.48 10.38
CA PRO A 430 6.09 18.50 9.00
C PRO A 430 6.79 17.52 8.06
N ALA A 431 8.11 17.36 8.19
CA ALA A 431 8.89 16.51 7.30
C ALA A 431 8.54 15.03 7.51
N GLU A 432 8.37 14.62 8.77
CA GLU A 432 7.93 13.28 9.11
C GLU A 432 6.45 13.05 8.76
N ALA A 433 5.59 14.05 8.97
CA ALA A 433 4.18 13.97 8.58
C ALA A 433 4.04 13.77 7.06
N ALA A 434 4.93 14.38 6.28
CA ALA A 434 5.00 14.20 4.84
C ALA A 434 5.60 12.85 4.43
N ALA A 435 6.45 12.22 5.25
CA ALA A 435 7.14 10.97 4.92
C ALA A 435 6.20 9.77 4.71
N THR A 436 4.94 9.85 5.15
CA THR A 436 3.88 8.83 5.05
C THR A 436 4.21 7.45 5.64
N LEU A 437 5.36 7.28 6.29
CA LEU A 437 5.79 6.02 6.87
C LEU A 437 4.82 5.63 8.00
N PRO A 438 4.18 4.44 7.92
CA PRO A 438 3.21 4.03 8.93
C PRO A 438 3.86 3.56 10.23
N PHE A 439 5.17 3.33 10.23
CA PHE A 439 5.95 2.86 11.37
C PHE A 439 7.14 3.78 11.58
N GLU A 440 7.29 4.26 12.80
CA GLU A 440 8.48 4.97 13.25
C GLU A 440 9.13 4.18 14.37
N ARG A 441 10.37 4.53 14.68
CA ARG A 441 11.03 3.95 15.85
C ARG A 441 10.31 4.40 17.10
N PHE A 442 10.15 3.47 18.02
CA PHE A 442 9.56 3.75 19.32
C PHE A 442 10.32 4.87 20.05
N GLU A 443 11.65 4.86 19.94
CA GLU A 443 12.54 5.90 20.47
C GLU A 443 12.20 7.28 19.88
N SER A 444 12.00 7.41 18.57
CA SER A 444 11.62 8.68 17.93
C SER A 444 10.30 9.23 18.48
N VAL A 445 9.29 8.37 18.67
CA VAL A 445 8.00 8.76 19.24
C VAL A 445 8.14 9.26 20.67
N LEU A 446 8.93 8.59 21.50
CA LEU A 446 9.22 9.02 22.88
C LEU A 446 9.99 10.33 22.91
N THR A 447 11.08 10.44 22.16
CA THR A 447 11.91 11.64 22.11
C THR A 447 11.10 12.86 21.69
N TRP A 448 10.26 12.70 20.68
CA TRP A 448 9.39 13.79 20.27
C TRP A 448 8.39 14.19 21.36
N ALA A 449 7.83 13.22 22.09
CA ALA A 449 6.96 13.51 23.24
C ALA A 449 7.73 14.18 24.40
N LEU A 450 9.01 13.85 24.59
CA LEU A 450 9.86 14.38 25.66
C LEU A 450 10.38 15.79 25.36
N TRP A 451 10.50 16.15 24.08
CA TRP A 451 10.96 17.47 23.63
C TRP A 451 10.18 18.65 24.21
N GLN A 452 8.93 18.40 24.66
CA GLN A 452 8.13 19.42 25.34
C GLN A 452 8.76 19.90 26.66
N PHE A 453 9.54 19.05 27.35
CA PHE A 453 10.19 19.36 28.62
C PHE A 453 11.58 19.97 28.46
N GLY A 454 12.36 19.56 27.45
CA GLY A 454 13.71 20.05 27.19
C GLY A 454 14.34 19.39 25.95
N PRO A 455 15.56 19.77 25.53
CA PRO A 455 16.32 19.01 24.55
C PRO A 455 16.58 17.59 25.07
N VAL A 456 16.45 16.58 24.22
CA VAL A 456 16.54 15.17 24.64
C VAL A 456 17.93 14.62 24.34
N HIS A 457 18.71 14.31 25.38
CA HIS A 457 20.02 13.69 25.26
C HIS A 457 19.84 12.18 25.39
N ALA A 458 19.97 11.46 24.27
CA ALA A 458 19.88 10.01 24.26
C ALA A 458 21.27 9.40 24.43
N GLY A 459 21.49 8.63 25.51
CA GLY A 459 22.73 7.89 25.71
C GLY A 459 22.83 6.75 24.71
N VAL A 460 23.85 6.78 23.86
CA VAL A 460 24.07 5.75 22.83
C VAL A 460 25.44 5.14 22.96
N ASP A 461 25.47 3.80 23.06
CA ASP A 461 26.66 2.99 22.80
C ASP A 461 27.18 3.22 21.36
N PRO A 462 28.35 3.85 21.19
CA PRO A 462 28.89 4.24 19.89
C PRO A 462 29.26 3.03 19.01
N ASP A 463 29.52 1.87 19.60
CA ASP A 463 30.06 0.72 18.86
C ASP A 463 29.00 -0.04 18.07
N ASN A 464 27.73 0.08 18.46
CA ASN A 464 26.70 -0.86 17.99
C ASN A 464 25.78 -0.32 16.90
N HIS A 465 25.65 0.99 16.69
CA HIS A 465 24.76 1.52 15.64
C HIS A 465 25.22 2.87 15.08
N PRO A 466 25.25 3.03 13.73
CA PRO A 466 25.49 4.35 13.14
C PRO A 466 24.43 5.35 13.62
N PRO A 467 24.79 6.64 13.74
CA PRO A 467 23.86 7.71 14.11
C PRO A 467 22.64 7.66 13.19
N GLU A 468 21.49 7.35 13.78
CA GLU A 468 20.25 7.36 13.05
C GLU A 468 19.61 8.73 13.13
N ALA A 469 19.01 9.10 12.00
CA ALA A 469 18.63 10.45 11.62
C ALA A 469 17.74 11.24 12.62
N ASP A 470 17.12 10.65 13.62
CA ASP A 470 15.90 11.32 14.14
C ASP A 470 16.15 12.28 15.32
N ILE A 471 17.35 12.26 15.91
CA ILE A 471 17.63 12.92 17.20
C ILE A 471 19.09 13.36 17.22
N ALA A 472 19.39 14.57 17.69
CA ALA A 472 20.77 14.89 17.98
C ALA A 472 21.23 14.16 19.25
N ARG A 473 22.33 13.45 19.11
CA ARG A 473 22.81 12.52 20.12
C ARG A 473 24.22 12.91 20.49
N GLU A 474 24.47 13.00 21.78
CA GLU A 474 25.81 12.90 22.30
C GLU A 474 26.09 11.41 22.51
N PHE A 475 27.12 10.91 21.83
CA PHE A 475 27.53 9.52 21.94
C PHE A 475 28.45 9.40 23.15
N HIS A 476 28.06 8.56 24.10
CA HIS A 476 28.89 8.24 25.26
C HIS A 476 29.10 6.73 25.26
N SER A 477 30.35 6.30 25.38
CA SER A 477 30.67 4.89 25.54
C SER A 477 29.95 4.30 26.77
N ARG A 478 29.82 2.97 26.81
CA ARG A 478 29.22 2.28 27.94
C ARG A 478 29.94 2.54 29.28
N ASP A 479 31.21 2.91 29.24
CA ASP A 479 31.96 3.24 30.43
C ASP A 479 31.85 4.74 30.77
N ASP A 480 31.65 5.59 29.76
CA ASP A 480 31.60 7.05 29.92
C ASP A 480 30.20 7.58 30.23
N TRP A 481 29.11 6.85 29.96
CA TRP A 481 27.76 7.41 30.18
C TRP A 481 27.52 7.81 31.65
N ARG A 482 28.12 7.10 32.62
CA ARG A 482 28.03 7.48 34.04
C ARG A 482 28.71 8.82 34.31
N ALA A 483 29.85 9.06 33.67
CA ALA A 483 30.55 10.33 33.74
C ALA A 483 29.75 11.44 33.03
N ALA A 484 29.18 11.13 31.87
CA ALA A 484 28.33 12.03 31.11
C ALA A 484 27.10 12.49 31.91
N VAL A 485 26.39 11.56 32.56
CA VAL A 485 25.24 11.89 33.43
C VAL A 485 25.64 12.80 34.59
N ARG A 486 26.85 12.63 35.11
CA ARG A 486 27.39 13.48 36.19
C ARG A 486 27.89 14.82 35.67
N SER A 487 28.33 14.91 34.42
CA SER A 487 28.85 16.13 33.81
C SER A 487 27.77 17.02 33.20
N ILE A 488 26.54 16.53 33.04
CA ILE A 488 25.41 17.33 32.57
C ILE A 488 25.05 18.35 33.65
N ASP A 489 25.55 19.57 33.47
CA ASP A 489 25.20 20.78 34.21
C ASP A 489 24.47 21.73 33.26
N PRO A 490 23.18 22.08 33.49
CA PRO A 490 22.37 21.78 34.67
C PRO A 490 21.85 20.34 34.70
N ALA A 491 21.75 19.76 35.91
CA ALA A 491 21.24 18.41 36.11
C ALA A 491 19.84 18.23 35.48
N PRO A 492 19.59 17.08 34.82
CA PRO A 492 18.45 16.87 33.93
C PRO A 492 17.12 17.07 34.63
N VAL A 493 16.12 17.55 33.87
CA VAL A 493 14.77 17.81 34.41
C VAL A 493 13.94 16.53 34.53
N LEU A 494 14.24 15.56 33.68
CA LEU A 494 13.54 14.29 33.59
C LEU A 494 14.50 13.23 33.05
N THR A 495 14.50 12.05 33.68
CA THR A 495 15.22 10.89 33.19
C THR A 495 14.22 9.87 32.69
N VAL A 496 14.38 9.37 31.47
CA VAL A 496 13.52 8.35 30.88
C VAL A 496 14.37 7.14 30.54
N VAL A 497 13.92 5.96 30.94
CA VAL A 497 14.63 4.70 30.68
C VAL A 497 13.72 3.77 29.93
N ILE A 498 14.09 3.37 28.71
CA ILE A 498 13.41 2.29 28.01
C ILE A 498 13.90 0.98 28.62
N VAL A 499 13.04 0.33 29.41
CA VAL A 499 13.36 -0.89 30.16
C VAL A 499 13.57 -2.03 29.17
N GLY A 500 14.82 -2.39 28.88
CA GLY A 500 15.16 -3.48 27.95
C GLY A 500 15.65 -4.76 28.63
N ARG A 501 16.02 -5.74 27.80
CA ARG A 501 16.58 -7.04 28.24
C ARG A 501 18.11 -7.05 28.31
N SER A 502 18.76 -6.00 27.84
CA SER A 502 20.22 -5.95 27.82
C SER A 502 20.76 -6.01 29.25
N PRO A 503 21.85 -6.75 29.52
CA PRO A 503 22.48 -6.77 30.84
C PRO A 503 22.83 -5.37 31.37
N GLY A 504 23.13 -4.43 30.46
CA GLY A 504 23.37 -3.02 30.81
C GLY A 504 22.16 -2.34 31.47
N SER A 505 20.93 -2.73 31.13
CA SER A 505 19.73 -2.09 31.67
C SER A 505 19.51 -2.39 33.15
N ASP A 506 19.88 -3.58 33.66
CA ASP A 506 19.81 -3.87 35.10
C ASP A 506 20.82 -3.03 35.89
N ASP A 507 22.05 -2.93 35.38
CA ASP A 507 23.12 -2.13 35.99
C ASP A 507 22.80 -0.61 35.98
N GLU A 508 22.28 -0.10 34.86
CA GLU A 508 21.80 1.29 34.73
C GLU A 508 20.69 1.59 35.75
N LEU A 509 19.69 0.72 35.86
CA LEU A 509 18.58 0.88 36.80
C LEU A 509 19.03 0.79 38.27
N ARG A 510 19.91 -0.16 38.60
CA ARG A 510 20.51 -0.26 39.96
C ARG A 510 21.34 0.98 40.28
N THR A 511 22.07 1.51 39.31
CA THR A 511 22.84 2.74 39.48
C THR A 511 21.91 3.92 39.77
N MET A 512 20.82 4.08 39.03
CA MET A 512 19.83 5.13 39.33
C MET A 512 19.17 4.96 40.69
N ALA A 513 18.90 3.71 41.10
CA ALA A 513 18.37 3.39 42.41
C ALA A 513 19.33 3.77 43.55
N THR A 514 20.62 3.42 43.41
CA THR A 514 21.65 3.75 44.41
C THR A 514 21.95 5.24 44.49
N LEU A 515 21.85 5.96 43.37
CA LEU A 515 21.99 7.42 43.32
C LEU A 515 20.75 8.17 43.82
N GLY A 516 19.65 7.49 44.14
CA GLY A 516 18.40 8.09 44.59
C GLY A 516 17.69 8.91 43.51
N GLN A 517 17.99 8.66 42.23
CA GLN A 517 17.45 9.40 41.08
C GLN A 517 16.10 8.86 40.59
N LEU A 518 15.63 7.72 41.10
CA LEU A 518 14.36 7.09 40.68
C LEU A 518 13.14 8.01 40.79
N GLY A 519 13.18 9.05 41.64
CA GLY A 519 12.07 10.00 41.83
C GLY A 519 11.82 10.92 40.64
N GLN A 520 12.80 11.01 39.74
CA GLN A 520 12.73 11.76 38.49
C GLN A 520 12.76 10.83 37.27
N CYS A 521 12.65 9.51 37.49
CA CYS A 521 12.72 8.52 36.42
C CYS A 521 11.32 8.10 35.94
N LEU A 522 11.12 8.16 34.62
CA LEU A 522 10.03 7.48 33.92
C LEU A 522 10.58 6.21 33.26
N LEU A 523 10.22 5.04 33.79
CA LEU A 523 10.64 3.75 33.27
C LEU A 523 9.61 3.27 32.25
N VAL A 524 9.99 3.20 30.98
CA VAL A 524 9.08 2.94 29.86
C VAL A 524 9.22 1.51 29.35
N ILE A 525 8.10 0.81 29.23
CA ILE A 525 8.01 -0.51 28.59
C ILE A 525 7.72 -0.28 27.09
N PRO A 526 8.56 -0.74 26.15
CA PRO A 526 8.31 -0.56 24.72
C PRO A 526 7.10 -1.39 24.21
N PRO A 527 6.66 -1.19 22.97
CA PRO A 527 5.54 -1.93 22.37
C PRO A 527 5.94 -3.36 22.04
N ILE A 528 5.97 -4.21 23.06
CA ILE A 528 6.36 -5.63 23.02
C ILE A 528 5.19 -6.56 23.35
N PRO A 529 5.27 -7.87 23.06
CA PRO A 529 4.29 -8.85 23.50
C PRO A 529 4.05 -8.82 25.03
N GLU A 530 2.84 -9.19 25.49
CA GLU A 530 2.46 -9.15 26.91
C GLU A 530 3.31 -10.07 27.80
N ASP A 531 3.70 -11.24 27.29
CA ASP A 531 4.63 -12.15 27.96
C ASP A 531 5.98 -11.49 28.24
N GLU A 532 6.52 -10.73 27.28
CA GLU A 532 7.80 -10.04 27.45
C GLU A 532 7.68 -8.83 28.41
N VAL A 533 6.49 -8.24 28.59
CA VAL A 533 6.30 -7.17 29.59
C VAL A 533 6.58 -7.70 30.98
N TRP A 534 6.20 -8.95 31.23
CA TRP A 534 6.41 -9.56 32.51
C TRP A 534 7.86 -9.71 32.87
N ASP A 535 8.66 -10.21 31.94
CA ASP A 535 10.10 -10.35 32.13
C ASP A 535 10.75 -8.99 32.45
N ARG A 536 10.27 -7.91 31.79
CA ARG A 536 10.76 -6.55 32.03
C ARG A 536 10.33 -5.97 33.37
N LEU A 537 9.11 -6.27 33.82
CA LEU A 537 8.64 -5.88 35.14
C LEU A 537 9.39 -6.62 36.25
N VAL A 538 9.71 -7.91 36.06
CA VAL A 538 10.53 -8.68 37.00
C VAL A 538 11.95 -8.13 37.08
N LEU A 539 12.56 -7.80 35.93
CA LEU A 539 13.87 -7.14 35.87
C LEU A 539 13.84 -5.79 36.60
N LEU A 540 12.82 -4.97 36.35
CA LEU A 540 12.61 -3.70 37.04
C LEU A 540 12.46 -3.89 38.55
N ALA A 541 11.72 -4.91 38.99
CA ALA A 541 11.56 -5.22 40.41
C ALA A 541 12.90 -5.56 41.08
N SER A 542 13.69 -6.42 40.44
CA SER A 542 15.02 -6.83 40.90
C SER A 542 16.00 -5.65 40.95
N ALA A 543 15.97 -4.78 39.96
CA ALA A 543 16.88 -3.63 39.87
C ALA A 543 16.55 -2.53 40.89
N THR A 544 15.26 -2.31 41.17
CA THR A 544 14.78 -1.23 42.04
C THR A 544 14.53 -1.68 43.48
N GLY A 545 14.54 -2.99 43.76
CA GLY A 545 14.24 -3.54 45.08
C GLY A 545 12.76 -3.55 45.43
N THR A 546 11.85 -3.40 44.45
CA THR A 546 10.41 -3.54 44.67
C THR A 546 9.99 -5.01 44.61
N ALA A 547 8.99 -5.41 45.40
CA ALA A 547 8.49 -6.78 45.38
C ALA A 547 7.90 -7.15 44.00
N ALA A 548 8.40 -8.23 43.40
CA ALA A 548 7.95 -8.68 42.08
C ALA A 548 6.47 -9.08 42.07
N GLU A 549 5.94 -9.59 43.19
CA GLU A 549 4.52 -9.93 43.33
C GLU A 549 3.60 -8.73 43.19
N LEU A 550 4.03 -7.55 43.68
CA LEU A 550 3.26 -6.31 43.57
C LEU A 550 3.11 -5.90 42.10
N LEU A 551 4.22 -5.89 41.36
CA LEU A 551 4.18 -5.60 39.92
C LEU A 551 3.41 -6.68 39.15
N ARG A 552 3.50 -7.94 39.60
CA ARG A 552 2.78 -9.08 39.01
C ARG A 552 1.26 -8.97 39.18
N ALA A 553 0.78 -8.68 40.37
CA ALA A 553 -0.65 -8.49 40.61
C ALA A 553 -1.17 -7.28 39.80
N ALA A 554 -0.37 -6.23 39.71
CA ALA A 554 -0.75 -4.99 39.07
C ALA A 554 -0.78 -5.07 37.53
N ALA A 555 0.08 -5.86 36.89
CA ALA A 555 0.01 -6.07 35.44
C ALA A 555 -0.92 -7.23 35.01
N ALA A 556 -1.46 -8.00 35.96
CA ALA A 556 -2.50 -9.00 35.68
C ALA A 556 -3.83 -8.33 35.31
N HIS A 557 -3.88 -7.01 35.49
CA HIS A 557 -4.94 -6.17 34.98
C HIS A 557 -5.00 -6.24 33.46
N THR A 558 -6.22 -6.14 32.95
CA THR A 558 -6.57 -6.21 31.53
C THR A 558 -6.08 -5.03 30.68
N ARG A 559 -5.31 -4.11 31.27
CA ARG A 559 -4.76 -2.94 30.61
C ARG A 559 -3.30 -3.16 30.26
N ALA A 560 -2.91 -2.64 29.11
CA ALA A 560 -1.54 -2.69 28.66
C ALA A 560 -0.68 -1.77 29.52
N VAL A 561 0.29 -2.34 30.24
CA VAL A 561 1.27 -1.56 30.99
C VAL A 561 2.25 -0.89 30.03
N LEU A 562 2.42 0.42 30.21
CA LEU A 562 3.26 1.29 29.39
C LEU A 562 4.56 1.67 30.08
N GLY A 563 4.55 1.69 31.41
CA GLY A 563 5.70 2.10 32.20
C GLY A 563 5.44 2.09 33.70
N VAL A 564 6.48 2.49 34.44
CA VAL A 564 6.50 2.60 35.90
C VAL A 564 7.18 3.93 36.24
N TYR A 565 6.68 4.62 37.26
CA TYR A 565 7.40 5.71 37.91
C TYR A 565 7.28 5.53 39.42
N PHE A 566 8.13 6.20 40.20
CA PHE A 566 8.07 6.13 41.66
C PHE A 566 7.35 7.35 42.22
N GLY A 567 6.40 7.16 43.14
CA GLY A 567 5.75 8.24 43.87
C GLY A 567 6.73 8.99 44.78
N PRO A 568 6.33 10.14 45.37
CA PRO A 568 7.16 10.85 46.34
C PRO A 568 7.45 10.01 47.60
N ASP A 569 6.62 9.00 47.88
CA ASP A 569 6.77 7.99 48.93
C ASP A 569 7.70 6.83 48.56
N GLY A 570 8.30 6.86 47.36
CA GLY A 570 9.15 5.79 46.84
C GLY A 570 8.40 4.52 46.44
N ARG A 571 7.06 4.53 46.39
CA ARG A 571 6.28 3.37 45.92
C ARG A 571 6.15 3.38 44.40
N PRO A 572 6.21 2.21 43.73
CA PRO A 572 6.01 2.14 42.29
C PRO A 572 4.55 2.45 41.94
N VAL A 573 4.35 3.29 40.93
CA VAL A 573 3.06 3.57 40.30
C VAL A 573 3.12 3.04 38.88
N LEU A 574 2.21 2.13 38.54
CA LEU A 574 2.11 1.61 37.18
C LEU A 574 1.35 2.60 36.30
N VAL A 575 1.84 2.82 35.09
CA VAL A 575 1.11 3.54 34.05
C VAL A 575 0.56 2.54 33.06
N ALA A 576 -0.76 2.53 32.88
CA ALA A 576 -1.44 1.58 32.01
C ALA A 576 -2.44 2.27 31.08
N ALA A 577 -2.76 1.64 29.95
CA ALA A 577 -3.76 2.10 29.00
C ALA A 577 -4.52 0.94 28.36
N ASP A 578 -5.54 1.27 27.57
CA ASP A 578 -6.31 0.32 26.76
C ASP A 578 -5.46 -0.39 25.69
N ARG A 579 -4.30 0.17 25.28
CA ARG A 579 -3.36 -0.41 24.30
C ARG A 579 -1.99 0.28 24.34
N ARG A 580 -1.05 -0.19 23.53
CA ARG A 580 0.29 0.41 23.35
C ARG A 580 0.45 0.98 21.94
N ASP A 581 -0.04 2.20 21.75
CA ASP A 581 0.12 3.00 20.53
C ASP A 581 0.85 4.32 20.83
N ASP A 582 1.31 5.01 19.78
CA ASP A 582 1.97 6.31 19.89
C ASP A 582 1.18 7.33 20.72
N HIS A 583 -0.14 7.37 20.61
CA HIS A 583 -0.99 8.26 21.40
C HIS A 583 -0.96 7.92 22.89
N THR A 584 -0.96 6.64 23.26
CA THR A 584 -0.84 6.22 24.66
C THR A 584 0.52 6.58 25.25
N TYR A 585 1.63 6.37 24.54
CA TYR A 585 2.95 6.79 25.01
C TYR A 585 3.07 8.31 25.12
N ARG A 586 2.49 9.06 24.18
CA ARG A 586 2.43 10.52 24.28
C ARG A 586 1.60 11.01 25.46
N ALA A 587 0.45 10.39 25.71
CA ALA A 587 -0.38 10.71 26.88
C ALA A 587 0.38 10.41 28.18
N MET A 588 1.10 9.29 28.25
CA MET A 588 1.95 8.94 29.38
C MET A 588 3.01 10.01 29.62
N VAL A 589 3.78 10.34 28.59
CA VAL A 589 4.87 11.33 28.70
C VAL A 589 4.30 12.70 29.07
N ALA A 590 3.19 13.13 28.48
CA ALA A 590 2.58 14.41 28.80
C ALA A 590 2.07 14.48 30.25
N GLN A 591 1.39 13.44 30.73
CA GLN A 591 0.82 13.45 32.09
C GLN A 591 1.86 13.17 33.17
N VAL A 592 2.64 12.10 33.00
CA VAL A 592 3.60 11.63 34.01
C VAL A 592 4.88 12.45 33.94
N GLY A 593 5.34 12.82 32.75
CA GLY A 593 6.51 13.69 32.60
C GLY A 593 6.28 15.06 33.23
N ALA A 594 5.09 15.66 33.06
CA ALA A 594 4.77 16.94 33.70
C ALA A 594 4.75 16.84 35.23
N GLU A 595 4.25 15.74 35.78
CA GLU A 595 4.31 15.49 37.23
C GLU A 595 5.76 15.36 37.71
N LEU A 596 6.59 14.57 37.01
CA LEU A 596 7.98 14.32 37.40
C LEU A 596 8.84 15.59 37.30
N VAL A 597 8.64 16.41 36.26
CA VAL A 597 9.33 17.69 36.06
C VAL A 597 8.99 18.70 37.17
N GLY A 598 7.76 18.67 37.69
CA GLY A 598 7.32 19.54 38.78
C GLY A 598 7.87 19.17 40.17
N ARG A 599 8.52 18.01 40.31
CA ARG A 599 9.06 17.58 41.61
C ARG A 599 10.35 18.30 41.93
N ALA A 600 10.45 18.81 43.16
CA ALA A 600 11.72 19.26 43.70
C ALA A 600 12.75 18.13 43.59
N LYS A 601 14.02 18.48 43.32
CA LYS A 601 15.18 17.57 43.32
C LYS A 601 15.46 17.03 44.74
N GLY A 602 14.51 16.29 45.30
CA GLY A 602 14.62 15.59 46.57
C GLY A 602 15.04 14.14 46.31
N ARG A 603 16.01 13.64 47.08
CA ARG A 603 16.32 12.20 47.07
C ARG A 603 15.08 11.45 47.53
N LEU A 604 14.59 10.50 46.71
CA LEU A 604 13.63 9.53 47.23
C LEU A 604 14.26 8.83 48.43
N HIS A 605 13.54 8.80 49.54
CA HIS A 605 13.86 7.87 50.62
C HIS A 605 13.46 6.48 50.15
N THR A 606 14.39 5.77 49.55
CA THR A 606 14.18 4.37 49.18
C THR A 606 13.96 3.60 50.49
N PRO A 607 12.81 2.92 50.69
CA PRO A 607 12.59 2.05 51.86
C PRO A 607 13.54 0.84 51.91
N ALA A 608 14.41 0.73 50.90
CA ALA A 608 15.26 -0.40 50.59
C ALA A 608 16.28 -0.74 51.70
N SER A 609 16.63 0.17 52.62
CA SER A 609 17.53 -0.17 53.72
C SER A 609 16.88 -1.01 54.81
N GLU A 610 15.57 -0.87 55.04
CA GLU A 610 14.85 -1.69 56.04
C GLU A 610 14.27 -2.98 55.45
N SER A 611 13.77 -2.93 54.21
CA SER A 611 13.16 -4.12 53.55
C SER A 611 14.19 -5.17 53.12
N ARG A 612 15.41 -4.79 52.71
CA ARG A 612 16.47 -5.75 52.31
C ARG A 612 16.83 -6.72 53.42
N ARG A 613 16.80 -6.27 54.68
CA ARG A 613 17.14 -7.10 55.84
C ARG A 613 16.12 -8.23 56.06
N SER A 614 14.86 -8.01 55.66
CA SER A 614 13.77 -8.99 55.76
C SER A 614 13.71 -9.96 54.57
N GLN A 615 13.94 -9.46 53.34
CA GLN A 615 13.87 -10.32 52.14
C GLN A 615 15.06 -11.29 52.03
N ASP A 616 16.26 -10.87 52.46
CA ASP A 616 17.44 -11.73 52.46
C ASP A 616 17.37 -12.82 53.56
N THR A 617 16.59 -12.59 54.63
CA THR A 617 16.27 -13.63 55.62
C THR A 617 15.22 -14.62 55.12
N ASP A 618 14.20 -14.18 54.38
CA ASP A 618 13.16 -15.08 53.85
C ASP A 618 13.65 -15.93 52.67
N LEU A 619 14.52 -15.41 51.80
CA LEU A 619 15.15 -16.20 50.73
C LEU A 619 16.13 -17.25 51.27
N ARG A 620 16.91 -16.92 52.30
CA ARG A 620 17.80 -17.89 52.99
C ARG A 620 17.00 -18.93 53.78
N ARG A 621 15.88 -18.56 54.39
CA ARG A 621 14.99 -19.50 55.08
C ARG A 621 14.31 -20.47 54.09
N TRP A 622 13.98 -20.02 52.88
CA TRP A 622 13.45 -20.85 51.79
C TRP A 622 14.46 -21.84 51.22
N LEU A 623 15.75 -21.48 51.16
CA LEU A 623 16.81 -22.37 50.67
C LEU A 623 17.27 -23.42 51.70
N VAL A 624 17.04 -23.17 53.00
CA VAL A 624 17.52 -24.04 54.09
C VAL A 624 16.44 -25.00 54.61
N SER A 625 15.14 -24.68 54.49
CA SER A 625 14.07 -25.64 54.83
C SER A 625 13.57 -26.37 53.58
N GLY A 626 14.26 -27.44 53.18
CA GLY A 626 13.88 -28.34 52.09
C GLY A 626 12.62 -29.17 52.38
N SER A 627 11.46 -28.50 52.50
CA SER A 627 10.17 -29.12 52.77
C SER A 627 9.06 -28.32 52.07
N MET A 628 8.65 -28.77 50.88
CA MET A 628 7.38 -28.34 50.29
C MET A 628 6.21 -29.04 50.99
N PRO A 629 5.08 -28.37 51.25
CA PRO A 629 3.84 -29.06 51.58
C PRO A 629 3.43 -29.95 50.40
N ARG A 630 3.15 -31.23 50.68
CA ARG A 630 2.83 -32.33 49.74
C ARG A 630 1.53 -32.17 48.92
N THR A 631 1.01 -30.96 48.75
CA THR A 631 -0.24 -30.71 48.02
C THR A 631 -0.11 -29.61 46.97
N VAL A 632 0.87 -29.75 46.06
CA VAL A 632 0.82 -29.09 44.75
C VAL A 632 1.01 -30.16 43.68
N ARG A 633 -0.06 -30.40 42.90
CA ARG A 633 -0.07 -31.33 41.77
C ARG A 633 1.06 -31.01 40.79
N PRO A 634 1.68 -32.02 40.14
CA PRO A 634 2.77 -31.82 39.20
C PRO A 634 2.25 -31.14 37.93
N MET A 635 2.44 -29.83 37.84
CA MET A 635 2.04 -29.01 36.70
C MET A 635 3.23 -28.20 36.19
N ASN A 636 4.37 -28.85 35.91
CA ASN A 636 5.53 -28.15 35.32
C ASN A 636 6.14 -28.78 34.06
N ILE A 637 5.72 -29.96 33.62
CA ILE A 637 6.13 -30.50 32.30
C ILE A 637 5.27 -29.91 31.18
N LYS A 638 3.98 -29.63 31.44
CA LYS A 638 3.08 -28.98 30.48
C LYS A 638 3.51 -27.55 30.13
N ARG A 639 4.21 -26.83 31.02
CA ARG A 639 4.57 -25.41 30.83
C ARG A 639 5.84 -25.22 30.01
N ALA A 640 6.82 -26.11 30.16
CA ALA A 640 7.98 -26.17 29.28
C ALA A 640 7.58 -26.53 27.84
N ALA A 641 6.64 -27.49 27.68
CA ALA A 641 6.04 -27.83 26.38
C ALA A 641 5.22 -26.66 25.79
N TRP A 642 4.52 -25.90 26.64
CA TRP A 642 3.73 -24.74 26.21
C TRP A 642 4.61 -23.60 25.67
N HIS A 643 5.75 -23.32 26.31
CA HIS A 643 6.71 -22.31 25.83
C HIS A 643 7.38 -22.70 24.51
N ALA A 644 7.67 -23.99 24.29
CA ALA A 644 8.15 -24.48 23.01
C ALA A 644 7.07 -24.42 21.89
N LEU A 645 5.80 -24.59 22.24
CA LEU A 645 4.65 -24.56 21.32
C LEU A 645 4.23 -23.15 20.87
N THR A 646 4.51 -22.10 21.66
CA THR A 646 4.14 -20.71 21.33
C THR A 646 5.03 -20.03 20.29
N GLN A 647 6.22 -20.58 19.98
CA GLN A 647 7.16 -19.96 19.03
C GLN A 647 6.90 -20.27 17.54
N LEU A 648 5.86 -21.05 17.18
CA LEU A 648 5.60 -21.46 15.79
C LEU A 648 4.43 -20.72 15.14
N ARG A 649 4.67 -19.50 14.64
CA ARG A 649 3.67 -18.74 13.84
C ARG A 649 3.92 -18.69 12.33
N TRP A 650 5.02 -19.24 11.79
CA TRP A 650 5.34 -19.10 10.36
C TRP A 650 6.07 -20.32 9.78
N ALA A 651 5.32 -21.36 9.41
CA ALA A 651 5.72 -22.34 8.37
C ALA A 651 4.52 -23.21 8.02
N GLY A 652 3.97 -23.05 6.83
CA GLY A 652 2.86 -23.89 6.38
C GLY A 652 2.57 -23.67 4.91
N ARG A 653 3.26 -24.43 4.04
CA ARG A 653 2.81 -24.71 2.66
C ARG A 653 3.69 -25.76 1.94
N ASN A 654 3.57 -27.03 2.34
CA ASN A 654 3.54 -28.24 1.48
C ASN A 654 3.71 -29.48 2.36
N ARG A 655 2.76 -30.43 2.33
CA ARG A 655 2.61 -31.44 3.38
C ARG A 655 3.30 -32.78 3.14
N ASP A 656 3.68 -33.11 1.91
CA ASP A 656 4.05 -34.49 1.57
C ASP A 656 5.57 -34.71 1.44
N ASN A 657 6.36 -33.68 1.14
CA ASN A 657 7.84 -33.76 1.15
C ASN A 657 8.47 -33.59 2.54
N ASP A 658 7.68 -33.13 3.53
CA ASP A 658 8.22 -32.74 4.83
C ASP A 658 8.56 -33.94 5.72
N LEU A 659 7.95 -35.11 5.51
CA LEU A 659 8.13 -36.30 6.36
C LEU A 659 9.43 -37.06 6.05
N GLU A 660 9.78 -37.30 4.78
CA GLU A 660 11.05 -37.93 4.41
C GLU A 660 12.26 -37.05 4.78
N MET A 661 12.15 -35.75 4.57
CA MET A 661 13.18 -34.79 4.98
C MET A 661 13.38 -34.77 6.50
N LEU A 662 12.31 -35.01 7.26
CA LEU A 662 12.30 -35.10 8.71
C LEU A 662 13.11 -36.29 9.22
N ASP A 663 12.88 -37.46 8.65
CA ASP A 663 13.55 -38.69 9.05
C ASP A 663 15.03 -38.67 8.63
N HIS A 664 15.34 -38.08 7.49
CA HIS A 664 16.71 -37.84 7.08
C HIS A 664 17.44 -36.86 8.02
N THR A 665 16.78 -35.77 8.43
CA THR A 665 17.34 -34.80 9.38
C THR A 665 17.55 -35.42 10.76
N ARG A 666 16.61 -36.26 11.23
CA ARG A 666 16.75 -37.00 12.49
C ARG A 666 17.92 -37.98 12.48
N ALA A 667 18.10 -38.72 11.38
CA ALA A 667 19.22 -39.65 11.22
C ALA A 667 20.55 -38.89 11.30
N ARG A 668 20.69 -37.76 10.59
CA ARG A 668 21.93 -36.97 10.60
C ARG A 668 22.22 -36.32 11.95
N VAL A 669 21.22 -35.76 12.63
CA VAL A 669 21.41 -35.22 14.00
C VAL A 669 21.87 -36.32 14.95
N ARG A 670 21.26 -37.52 14.84
CA ARG A 670 21.66 -38.68 15.66
C ARG A 670 23.11 -39.10 15.39
N ASP A 671 23.53 -39.13 14.12
CA ASP A 671 24.90 -39.46 13.74
C ASP A 671 25.90 -38.40 14.25
N HIS A 672 25.59 -37.11 14.10
CA HIS A 672 26.43 -36.04 14.65
C HIS A 672 26.55 -36.12 16.18
N VAL A 673 25.46 -36.40 16.91
CA VAL A 673 25.50 -36.58 18.38
C VAL A 673 26.31 -37.82 18.74
N ARG A 674 26.10 -38.95 18.06
CA ARG A 674 26.82 -40.21 18.30
C ARG A 674 28.33 -40.06 18.06
N ASN A 675 28.72 -39.25 17.07
CA ASN A 675 30.12 -38.96 16.75
C ASN A 675 30.72 -37.85 17.63
N GLY A 676 29.97 -37.28 18.58
CA GLY A 676 30.43 -36.18 19.44
C GLY A 676 30.57 -34.84 18.72
N GLU A 677 29.98 -34.69 17.53
CA GLU A 677 30.02 -33.51 16.65
C GLU A 677 28.95 -32.47 17.04
N TYR A 678 28.85 -32.14 18.33
CA TYR A 678 27.89 -31.16 18.85
C TYR A 678 27.99 -29.78 18.15
N GLY A 679 29.18 -29.39 17.71
CA GLY A 679 29.36 -28.17 16.90
C GLY A 679 28.58 -28.20 15.59
N ALA A 680 28.55 -29.34 14.89
CA ALA A 680 27.79 -29.50 13.66
C ALA A 680 26.27 -29.46 13.94
N VAL A 681 25.83 -30.03 15.07
CA VAL A 681 24.43 -29.93 15.51
C VAL A 681 24.03 -28.46 15.74
N TYR A 682 24.90 -27.70 16.41
CA TYR A 682 24.70 -26.28 16.68
C TYR A 682 24.66 -25.42 15.41
N ASP A 683 25.60 -25.63 14.49
CA ASP A 683 25.75 -24.76 13.33
C ASP A 683 24.69 -25.03 12.26
N GLN A 684 24.29 -26.30 12.09
CA GLN A 684 23.42 -26.75 10.99
C GLN A 684 21.95 -26.87 11.38
N TYR A 685 21.64 -27.23 12.64
CA TYR A 685 20.27 -27.59 13.03
C TYR A 685 19.65 -26.67 14.08
N LEU A 686 20.43 -25.86 14.81
CA LEU A 686 19.85 -24.80 15.65
C LEU A 686 19.43 -23.59 14.80
N THR A 687 18.23 -23.07 15.10
CA THR A 687 17.73 -21.84 14.47
C THR A 687 18.60 -20.66 14.83
N ARG A 688 18.54 -19.60 14.03
CA ARG A 688 19.28 -18.35 14.29
C ARG A 688 18.93 -17.74 15.65
N GLU A 689 17.68 -17.87 16.08
CA GLU A 689 17.19 -17.38 17.37
C GLU A 689 17.79 -18.19 18.53
N SER A 690 17.80 -19.53 18.45
CA SER A 690 18.42 -20.35 19.49
C SER A 690 19.94 -20.12 19.57
N ARG A 691 20.62 -19.91 18.43
CA ARG A 691 22.05 -19.54 18.39
C ARG A 691 22.35 -18.17 18.98
N SER A 692 21.36 -17.29 19.09
CA SER A 692 21.51 -15.97 19.73
C SER A 692 21.28 -16.02 21.25
N ALA A 693 20.63 -17.07 21.75
CA ALA A 693 20.25 -17.19 23.16
C ALA A 693 21.28 -17.95 24.02
N ILE A 694 22.12 -18.78 23.41
CA ILE A 694 23.14 -19.58 24.11
C ILE A 694 24.43 -19.53 23.30
N SER A 695 25.58 -19.39 23.94
CA SER A 695 26.85 -19.39 23.22
C SER A 695 27.18 -20.80 22.70
N ARG A 696 27.84 -20.89 21.55
CA ARG A 696 28.22 -22.16 20.90
C ARG A 696 29.02 -23.07 21.83
N SER A 697 29.98 -22.51 22.57
CA SER A 697 30.80 -23.25 23.53
C SER A 697 29.97 -23.79 24.69
N HIS A 698 29.10 -22.96 25.28
CA HIS A 698 28.26 -23.35 26.41
C HIS A 698 27.26 -24.44 26.02
N TRP A 699 26.66 -24.36 24.83
CA TRP A 699 25.76 -25.40 24.32
C TRP A 699 26.49 -26.72 24.06
N ILE A 700 27.68 -26.68 23.45
CA ILE A 700 28.50 -27.87 23.19
C ILE A 700 28.93 -28.53 24.50
N GLU A 701 29.37 -27.74 25.48
CA GLU A 701 29.82 -28.24 26.79
C GLU A 701 28.67 -28.89 27.57
N GLN A 702 27.51 -28.24 27.64
CA GLN A 702 26.31 -28.79 28.28
C GLN A 702 25.81 -30.06 27.58
N SER A 703 25.82 -30.08 26.24
CA SER A 703 25.40 -31.26 25.47
C SER A 703 26.36 -32.43 25.63
N ARG A 704 27.67 -32.14 25.70
CA ARG A 704 28.69 -33.15 25.97
C ARG A 704 28.61 -33.68 27.40
N ALA A 705 28.41 -32.81 28.39
CA ALA A 705 28.23 -33.20 29.79
C ALA A 705 26.99 -34.08 29.97
N ALA A 706 25.86 -33.69 29.38
CA ALA A 706 24.61 -34.47 29.42
C ALA A 706 24.73 -35.85 28.75
N TYR A 707 25.65 -36.02 27.80
CA TYR A 707 25.89 -37.29 27.12
C TYR A 707 27.03 -38.12 27.76
N ALA A 708 27.98 -37.48 28.44
CA ALA A 708 29.11 -38.13 29.09
C ALA A 708 28.78 -38.66 30.49
N GLU A 709 27.73 -38.15 31.14
CA GLU A 709 27.23 -38.70 32.40
C GLU A 709 26.48 -40.03 32.20
N ASP A 710 27.26 -41.11 32.16
CA ASP A 710 26.82 -42.49 32.42
C ASP A 710 26.65 -42.73 33.94
N SER A 711 26.07 -41.75 34.65
CA SER A 711 25.72 -41.87 36.07
C SER A 711 24.27 -42.32 36.21
N PRO A 712 23.91 -43.19 37.18
CA PRO A 712 22.54 -43.61 37.42
C PRO A 712 21.75 -42.44 38.02
N ALA A 713 21.35 -41.50 37.17
CA ALA A 713 20.32 -40.55 37.48
C ALA A 713 19.01 -41.33 37.67
N THR A 714 18.36 -41.06 38.80
CA THR A 714 17.11 -41.68 39.24
C THR A 714 16.09 -41.81 38.11
N GLU A 715 15.40 -42.96 38.18
CA GLU A 715 14.49 -43.65 37.25
C GLU A 715 13.33 -42.85 36.62
N ASP A 716 13.26 -41.53 36.79
CA ASP A 716 12.18 -40.71 36.27
C ASP A 716 12.71 -39.61 35.33
N GLN A 717 12.35 -39.76 34.04
CA GLN A 717 12.29 -38.72 33.00
C GLN A 717 13.55 -38.44 32.18
N ARG A 718 13.73 -39.24 31.11
CA ARG A 718 14.36 -38.78 29.86
C ARG A 718 13.29 -38.74 28.76
N GLY A 719 12.89 -37.54 28.35
CA GLY A 719 11.94 -37.31 27.25
C GLY A 719 12.62 -36.56 26.10
N ALA A 720 12.42 -37.04 24.86
CA ALA A 720 12.82 -36.31 23.67
C ALA A 720 11.59 -35.60 23.08
N VAL A 721 11.72 -34.28 22.83
CA VAL A 721 10.67 -33.47 22.20
C VAL A 721 11.11 -33.13 20.79
N ALA A 722 10.32 -33.55 19.79
CA ALA A 722 10.51 -33.16 18.40
C ALA A 722 9.26 -32.42 17.89
N ILE A 723 9.43 -31.24 17.29
CA ILE A 723 8.33 -30.38 16.84
C ILE A 723 8.46 -30.08 15.35
N LEU A 724 7.41 -30.33 14.56
CA LEU A 724 7.34 -29.91 13.15
C LEU A 724 5.91 -29.57 12.69
N GLY A 725 5.75 -28.32 12.23
CA GLY A 725 4.47 -27.81 11.71
C GLY A 725 3.37 -27.68 12.77
N ASN A 726 2.20 -28.25 12.50
CA ASN A 726 1.04 -28.25 13.42
C ASN A 726 0.98 -29.49 14.32
N THR A 727 2.08 -30.26 14.40
CA THR A 727 2.15 -31.51 15.17
C THR A 727 3.36 -31.47 16.10
N ALA A 728 3.15 -31.76 17.38
CA ALA A 728 4.23 -31.96 18.34
C ALA A 728 4.23 -33.43 18.80
N LEU A 729 5.41 -34.04 18.81
CA LEU A 729 5.60 -35.43 19.21
C LEU A 729 6.43 -35.47 20.50
N LEU A 730 5.86 -36.07 21.53
CA LEU A 730 6.55 -36.37 22.77
C LEU A 730 6.69 -37.88 22.86
N THR A 731 7.92 -38.37 22.74
CA THR A 731 8.24 -39.79 22.89
C THR A 731 8.98 -39.97 24.21
N ILE A 732 8.41 -40.77 25.09
CA ILE A 732 9.03 -41.14 26.37
C ILE A 732 9.70 -42.50 26.13
N VAL A 733 11.03 -42.53 26.22
CA VAL A 733 11.81 -43.76 25.99
C VAL A 733 12.49 -44.13 27.31
N PRO A 734 11.93 -45.06 28.09
CA PRO A 734 12.69 -45.72 29.14
C PRO A 734 13.68 -46.71 28.48
N ASN A 735 14.83 -46.92 29.11
CA ASN A 735 15.98 -47.50 28.44
C ASN A 735 15.74 -48.94 27.94
N GLN A 736 16.24 -49.21 26.73
CA GLN A 736 16.37 -50.49 26.02
C GLN A 736 15.12 -51.41 25.88
N ARG A 737 14.28 -51.14 24.88
CA ARG A 737 14.23 -51.89 23.60
C ARG A 737 12.97 -51.62 22.77
N GLN A 738 11.94 -50.96 23.30
CA GLN A 738 10.80 -50.42 22.51
C GLN A 738 10.19 -49.17 23.16
N PRO A 739 9.68 -48.19 22.37
CA PRO A 739 8.99 -47.01 22.90
C PRO A 739 7.58 -47.39 23.39
N ILE A 740 7.31 -47.25 24.69
CA ILE A 740 6.04 -47.65 25.31
C ILE A 740 4.93 -46.61 25.04
N LEU A 741 5.25 -45.32 24.91
CA LEU A 741 4.22 -44.29 24.80
C LEU A 741 4.61 -43.17 23.84
N THR A 742 3.85 -43.02 22.76
CA THR A 742 3.97 -41.88 21.85
C THR A 742 2.73 -40.99 21.95
N LEU A 743 2.94 -39.75 22.41
CA LEU A 743 1.90 -38.74 22.50
C LEU A 743 1.99 -37.81 21.28
N THR A 744 0.96 -37.87 20.42
CA THR A 744 0.87 -37.02 19.23
C THR A 744 -0.11 -35.88 19.48
N TYR A 745 0.38 -34.65 19.50
CA TYR A 745 -0.44 -33.46 19.65
C TYR A 745 -0.71 -32.84 18.28
N ARG A 746 -1.98 -32.74 17.87
CA ARG A 746 -2.40 -32.20 16.57
C ARG A 746 -3.28 -30.97 16.74
N ARG A 747 -2.93 -29.86 16.07
CA ARG A 747 -3.75 -28.64 16.13
C ARG A 747 -4.84 -28.63 15.06
N HIS A 748 -6.10 -28.58 15.49
CA HIS A 748 -7.26 -28.44 14.60
C HIS A 748 -7.34 -27.02 14.02
N ARG A 749 -8.06 -26.83 12.90
CA ARG A 749 -8.24 -25.51 12.24
C ARG A 749 -8.92 -24.47 13.14
N SER A 750 -9.67 -24.91 14.14
CA SER A 750 -10.31 -24.07 15.17
C SER A 750 -9.33 -23.56 16.24
N GLY A 751 -8.07 -24.01 16.22
CA GLY A 751 -7.04 -23.64 17.20
C GLY A 751 -6.96 -24.53 18.44
N GLN A 752 -7.89 -25.48 18.60
CA GLN A 752 -7.86 -26.49 19.66
C GLN A 752 -6.88 -27.62 19.36
N TRP A 753 -6.29 -28.21 20.40
CA TRP A 753 -5.34 -29.32 20.28
C TRP A 753 -6.03 -30.64 20.62
N GLN A 754 -5.86 -31.62 19.75
CA GLN A 754 -6.23 -33.01 19.96
C GLN A 754 -4.96 -33.78 20.35
N ILE A 755 -5.10 -34.70 21.32
CA ILE A 755 -4.01 -35.56 21.79
C ILE A 755 -4.38 -36.98 21.42
N ASP A 756 -3.62 -37.58 20.51
CA ASP A 756 -3.77 -38.98 20.15
C ASP A 756 -2.65 -39.76 20.87
N LEU A 757 -3.06 -40.76 21.66
CA LEU A 757 -2.16 -41.72 22.32
C LEU A 757 -2.00 -42.93 21.40
N THR A 758 -0.76 -43.32 21.16
CA THR A 758 -0.45 -44.62 20.54
C THR A 758 0.46 -45.37 21.51
N ASP A 759 -0.08 -46.46 22.06
CA ASP A 759 0.63 -47.43 22.88
C ASP A 759 1.18 -48.52 21.95
N SER A 760 2.35 -49.07 22.23
CA SER A 760 2.96 -50.10 21.36
C SER A 760 2.42 -51.51 21.63
N ASP A 761 1.67 -51.71 22.71
CA ASP A 761 1.10 -53.02 23.09
C ASP A 761 -0.43 -53.14 22.98
N GLN A 762 -1.15 -52.14 22.44
CA GLN A 762 -2.53 -52.27 21.90
C GLN A 762 -2.84 -51.26 20.79
#